data_AF-A0A3S0IPG4-F1
#
_entry.id   AF-A0A3S0IPG4-F1
#
_cell.length_a   1.000
_cell.length_b   1.000
_cell.length_c   1.000
_cell.angle_alpha   90.00
_cell.angle_beta   90.00
_cell.angle_gamma   90.00
#
_symmetry.space_group_name_H-M   'P 1'
#
loop_
_entity.id
_entity.type
_entity.pdbx_description
1 polymer ?
#
loop_
_entity_poly.entity_id
_entity_poly.type
_entity_poly.pdbx_seq_one_letter_code
_entity_poly.pdbx_strand_id
1 'polypeptide(L)'
;MAKLLRLHVLIFTIYKGGIPFKGLRAGILRQNQILSINADNLQSLSKKSIGPKRLEIVFLWILLAVNCLVATAQSFPVQVIPQVSPPPPIFFSQYANASTANGPLRLQIILNDLEINNREIRLKAYFQGNGISFQSNDVIIGSRPLFLEGGVPLVLTNEELAPYFRFENITGISPTVYGQVIPEGAYQFCYEVYDVLTGNRLSQKSCAVSVIFQNEPPFLISPRNRTFIAENNPQNIIFQWTPRSINVSNVEYELSMVEIWDNQIDPQAAFLSSPPVFQTSTTATTYVYGPSDPLLLSGKNYAWRIQAKAKQGAEEIGLFKNQGYSEIFYFSFAGSCDLPIGISHKVKGSSNTNIFWDDFTTDIPEYTIRYRQKSNQGGGNEWFLNRTTTNQTTLWDLKPGTTYEYQLKKKCVVTGSEWSTVQQFTTFLADNETSVYQCGITPNFSLTNKEPLPKLSTGESFIAGDFPINVLEVSGSNGRFTGKGYVTIPYLNSIKVGVEFTNVSINTDKHMSEGAVNTVYDPNLASILDVDEVVDTVTDVYDAVADLGASVDDILKNVFGDDDENEENAPRIESEDIEDKPINPTGDNIADLDTNGNNRYAHVDTTSGDSGNTSNTTSGPNNNDNEGVNLNSSPSLESVTTTNEKVVIEFNGTAYNNNDVITVPYDKDNSHYAFLLKNYPKDDSLNWQVLYLGSDYTSKHVTNEPKYDNLGIDMKKVYSLDIVANYNDQKIKVTIKRELEDFNLVDIYAKPEDSPRRIAKTGKKLYLKGSATSLTKANRKLDFSVNISPNLSTGDISVQDIIWYYEKPNSQYNLGQNYGDKDIHISLTEQDKTYWVKAKAGNPESMEKAIEVVWFDTNRSTYNFLPPNVNALLSDTFKEIENNFDLMGKYIPIAGMKFKLDPIKTEGLKYNEEDPNSRLYKQYEQGSVKGGISAELKKIQITHPVLKILSEVGIADIGLYVKIKAAIVAKGGVERFKYIEHTEFENNNPFLEIGPSGCIEAGVEAKLLVARDLVDFDVRGFAMGCLAGKIKYGFLSKKLEGELYIPPVVLGGKVKIETKGTLEYELIDWKSTISISDKIELGKIEKQF
;
A
#
# COMPACT_ATOMS: atom_id res chain seq x y z
N MET A 1 -11.78 12.62 18.78
CA MET A 1 -12.88 12.37 19.73
C MET A 1 -14.03 13.39 19.67
N ALA A 2 -13.82 14.69 19.94
CA ALA A 2 -14.93 15.65 20.14
C ALA A 2 -15.98 15.76 19.00
N LYS A 3 -15.60 15.56 17.73
CA LYS A 3 -16.56 15.51 16.60
C LYS A 3 -17.41 14.23 16.55
N LEU A 4 -16.96 13.11 17.13
CA LEU A 4 -17.71 11.85 17.18
C LEU A 4 -18.88 11.93 18.19
N LEU A 5 -18.70 12.63 19.31
CA LEU A 5 -19.78 12.84 20.30
C LEU A 5 -21.01 13.57 19.69
N ARG A 6 -20.81 14.43 18.67
CA ARG A 6 -21.93 15.09 17.98
C ARG A 6 -22.79 14.14 17.14
N LEU A 7 -22.27 12.98 16.72
CA LEU A 7 -23.04 11.98 15.99
C LEU A 7 -23.92 11.13 16.93
N HIS A 8 -23.45 10.85 18.15
CA HIS A 8 -24.24 10.14 19.17
C HIS A 8 -25.50 10.91 19.62
N VAL A 9 -25.44 12.24 19.69
CA VAL A 9 -26.62 13.07 20.03
C VAL A 9 -27.70 13.01 18.95
N LEU A 10 -27.32 12.93 17.67
CA LEU A 10 -28.28 12.88 16.56
C LEU A 10 -29.08 11.57 16.56
N ILE A 11 -28.40 10.44 16.81
CA ILE A 11 -29.01 9.09 16.80
C ILE A 11 -29.97 8.91 17.99
N PHE A 12 -29.61 9.41 19.18
CA PHE A 12 -30.48 9.31 20.36
C PHE A 12 -31.74 10.19 20.30
N THR A 13 -31.79 11.19 19.42
CA THR A 13 -32.97 12.06 19.27
C THR A 13 -34.12 11.37 18.52
N ILE A 14 -33.82 10.34 17.73
CA ILE A 14 -34.82 9.62 16.91
C ILE A 14 -35.64 8.61 17.73
N TYR A 15 -35.12 8.09 18.85
CA TYR A 15 -35.73 7.00 19.62
C TYR A 15 -36.68 7.43 20.76
N LYS A 16 -37.02 8.72 20.89
CA LYS A 16 -37.92 9.25 21.94
C LYS A 16 -39.23 9.87 21.44
N GLY A 17 -39.59 9.67 20.16
CA GLY A 17 -40.88 10.07 19.60
C GLY A 17 -41.91 8.93 19.63
N GLY A 18 -42.82 8.93 20.60
CA GLY A 18 -43.97 8.02 20.59
C GLY A 18 -45.01 8.45 19.53
N ILE A 19 -45.32 7.58 18.57
CA ILE A 19 -46.33 7.82 17.53
C ILE A 19 -47.61 7.03 17.86
N PRO A 20 -48.77 7.67 18.03
CA PRO A 20 -50.06 6.98 18.00
C PRO A 20 -50.51 6.77 16.54
N PHE A 21 -50.86 5.54 16.19
CA PHE A 21 -51.39 5.18 14.87
C PHE A 21 -52.78 5.79 14.60
N LYS A 22 -52.93 6.60 13.54
CA LYS A 22 -54.12 6.67 12.67
C LYS A 22 -53.91 7.60 11.47
N GLY A 23 -54.31 7.14 10.28
CA GLY A 23 -54.53 8.02 9.11
C GLY A 23 -53.70 7.69 7.87
N LEU A 24 -54.09 6.63 7.14
CA LEU A 24 -53.56 6.35 5.81
C LEU A 24 -54.65 6.63 4.76
N ARG A 25 -54.55 7.78 4.04
CA ARG A 25 -55.13 7.96 2.70
C ARG A 25 -54.64 9.23 1.99
N ALA A 26 -53.91 9.00 0.90
CA ALA A 26 -53.84 9.72 -0.39
C ALA A 26 -54.25 11.21 -0.50
N GLY A 27 -53.42 11.98 -1.23
CA GLY A 27 -53.98 12.92 -2.22
C GLY A 27 -53.24 14.23 -2.51
N ILE A 28 -52.29 14.19 -3.47
CA ILE A 28 -52.34 15.01 -4.71
C ILE A 28 -52.20 16.57 -4.63
N LEU A 29 -51.15 17.05 -5.32
CA LEU A 29 -50.98 18.33 -6.06
C LEU A 29 -50.62 19.69 -5.39
N ARG A 30 -49.39 20.12 -5.73
CA ARG A 30 -48.98 21.38 -6.43
C ARG A 30 -49.02 22.78 -5.77
N GLN A 31 -47.82 23.38 -5.84
CA GLN A 31 -47.47 24.71 -6.38
C GLN A 31 -47.87 26.03 -5.68
N ASN A 32 -46.80 26.78 -5.40
CA ASN A 32 -46.55 28.18 -5.79
C ASN A 32 -47.18 29.38 -5.06
N GLN A 33 -46.23 30.27 -4.69
CA GLN A 33 -46.24 31.72 -4.86
C GLN A 33 -46.95 32.66 -3.84
N ILE A 34 -46.08 33.32 -3.04
CA ILE A 34 -45.76 34.77 -3.10
C ILE A 34 -46.84 35.82 -2.76
N LEU A 35 -46.40 36.80 -1.93
CA LEU A 35 -46.81 38.21 -1.73
C LEU A 35 -47.89 38.64 -0.69
N SER A 36 -47.40 39.53 0.18
CA SER A 36 -47.98 40.80 0.71
C SER A 36 -49.25 40.86 1.58
N ILE A 37 -49.09 41.47 2.76
CA ILE A 37 -49.79 42.69 3.28
C ILE A 37 -51.32 42.73 2.99
N ASN A 38 -52.22 42.73 3.99
CA ASN A 38 -52.42 43.89 4.87
C ASN A 38 -53.22 43.57 6.15
N ALA A 39 -53.30 44.55 7.06
CA ALA A 39 -54.13 44.49 8.26
C ALA A 39 -55.58 44.93 7.99
N ASP A 40 -56.56 44.22 8.57
CA ASP A 40 -57.87 44.79 8.89
C ASP A 40 -58.64 43.95 9.92
N ASN A 41 -59.54 44.61 10.66
CA ASN A 41 -60.48 44.14 11.70
C ASN A 41 -60.06 44.23 13.18
N LEU A 42 -60.54 45.29 13.85
CA LEU A 42 -61.36 45.14 15.07
C LEU A 42 -62.12 46.44 15.41
N GLN A 43 -63.21 46.71 14.67
CA GLN A 43 -64.29 47.58 15.14
C GLN A 43 -65.51 46.72 15.49
N SER A 44 -65.78 46.50 16.78
CA SER A 44 -67.16 46.48 17.29
C SER A 44 -67.19 46.63 18.80
N LEU A 45 -67.74 47.76 19.26
CA LEU A 45 -68.76 47.87 20.33
C LEU A 45 -69.00 49.36 20.64
N SER A 46 -70.25 49.79 20.51
CA SER A 46 -70.62 51.21 20.51
C SER A 46 -71.49 51.59 21.71
N LYS A 47 -71.13 52.72 22.34
CA LYS A 47 -72.00 53.70 23.01
C LYS A 47 -72.99 53.22 24.11
N LYS A 48 -72.78 53.76 25.32
CA LYS A 48 -73.86 54.33 26.13
C LYS A 48 -73.35 55.57 26.87
N SER A 49 -74.05 56.70 26.74
CA SER A 49 -73.67 57.99 27.34
C SER A 49 -74.10 58.10 28.80
N ILE A 50 -73.28 58.73 29.64
CA ILE A 50 -73.60 59.04 31.04
C ILE A 50 -73.35 60.55 31.28
N GLY A 51 -74.30 61.22 31.93
CA GLY A 51 -74.36 62.69 32.02
C GLY A 51 -73.42 63.37 33.04
N PRO A 52 -73.32 64.71 32.99
CA PRO A 52 -72.18 65.47 33.52
C PRO A 52 -72.05 65.54 35.06
N LYS A 53 -73.05 65.10 35.84
CA LYS A 53 -72.94 65.01 37.32
C LYS A 53 -72.29 63.73 37.84
N ARG A 54 -71.86 62.81 36.96
CA ARG A 54 -71.01 61.67 37.34
C ARG A 54 -69.53 61.88 36.97
N LEU A 55 -69.19 62.95 36.25
CA LEU A 55 -67.82 63.17 35.79
C LEU A 55 -66.87 63.46 36.96
N GLU A 56 -67.26 64.27 37.94
CA GLU A 56 -66.44 64.54 39.13
C GLU A 56 -66.21 63.29 40.00
N ILE A 57 -67.23 62.43 40.17
CA ILE A 57 -67.08 61.18 40.95
C ILE A 57 -66.19 60.18 40.20
N VAL A 58 -66.30 60.09 38.87
CA VAL A 58 -65.42 59.24 38.06
C VAL A 58 -64.01 59.82 38.02
N PHE A 59 -63.83 61.14 37.95
CA PHE A 59 -62.51 61.77 38.03
C PHE A 59 -61.89 61.58 39.42
N LEU A 60 -62.66 61.62 40.50
CA LEU A 60 -62.19 61.32 41.85
C LEU A 60 -61.77 59.85 41.99
N TRP A 61 -62.55 58.90 41.44
CA TRP A 61 -62.18 57.48 41.43
C TRP A 61 -60.97 57.19 40.53
N ILE A 62 -60.81 57.89 39.41
CA ILE A 62 -59.61 57.81 38.57
C ILE A 62 -58.41 58.44 39.28
N LEU A 63 -58.57 59.57 39.98
CA LEU A 63 -57.50 60.15 40.80
C LEU A 63 -57.08 59.22 41.93
N LEU A 64 -58.03 58.55 42.60
CA LEU A 64 -57.75 57.60 43.66
C LEU A 64 -57.08 56.33 43.13
N ALA A 65 -57.51 55.82 41.96
CA ALA A 65 -56.90 54.68 41.29
C ALA A 65 -55.49 55.00 40.75
N VAL A 66 -55.27 56.21 40.22
CA VAL A 66 -53.96 56.67 39.73
C VAL A 66 -52.98 56.91 40.89
N ASN A 67 -53.44 57.42 42.05
CA ASN A 67 -52.59 57.51 43.25
C ASN A 67 -52.27 56.14 43.86
N CYS A 68 -53.18 55.14 43.78
CA CYS A 68 -52.87 53.76 44.16
C CYS A 68 -51.86 53.05 43.22
N LEU A 69 -51.55 53.62 42.05
CA LEU A 69 -50.55 53.09 41.12
C LEU A 69 -49.16 53.73 41.28
N VAL A 70 -48.99 54.72 42.18
CA VAL A 70 -47.69 55.33 42.46
C VAL A 70 -46.99 54.59 43.62
N ALA A 71 -46.13 53.66 43.23
CA ALA A 71 -45.00 53.14 44.00
C ALA A 71 -45.29 52.53 45.40
N THR A 72 -45.57 51.22 45.42
CA THR A 72 -44.94 50.35 46.43
C THR A 72 -43.44 50.21 46.12
N ALA A 73 -42.68 51.27 46.39
CA ALA A 73 -41.24 51.14 46.56
C ALA A 73 -41.01 50.24 47.79
N GLN A 74 -40.74 48.95 47.57
CA GLN A 74 -40.34 48.06 48.65
C GLN A 74 -38.99 48.55 49.18
N SER A 75 -39.04 49.32 50.27
CA SER A 75 -37.87 49.78 51.01
C SER A 75 -37.23 48.56 51.68
N PHE A 76 -36.30 47.94 50.97
CA PHE A 76 -35.55 46.80 51.47
C PHE A 76 -34.66 47.24 52.64
N PRO A 77 -34.78 46.62 53.84
CA PRO A 77 -33.99 47.03 55.01
C PRO A 77 -32.50 46.71 54.88
N VAL A 78 -32.10 45.83 53.95
CA VAL A 78 -30.71 45.45 53.71
C VAL A 78 -30.21 45.98 52.37
N GLN A 79 -29.11 46.73 52.41
CA GLN A 79 -28.35 47.15 51.24
C GLN A 79 -27.23 46.15 50.92
N VAL A 80 -27.03 45.86 49.63
CA VAL A 80 -26.05 44.88 49.15
C VAL A 80 -25.17 45.55 48.10
N ILE A 81 -23.85 45.49 48.28
CA ILE A 81 -22.83 46.16 47.46
C ILE A 81 -21.79 45.10 47.02
N PRO A 82 -21.97 44.47 45.85
CA PRO A 82 -20.97 43.57 45.28
C PRO A 82 -19.81 44.34 44.63
N GLN A 83 -18.63 43.73 44.65
CA GLN A 83 -17.42 44.22 43.99
C GLN A 83 -16.68 43.04 43.35
N VAL A 84 -16.08 43.27 42.17
CA VAL A 84 -15.24 42.30 41.46
C VAL A 84 -13.88 42.95 41.22
N SER A 85 -12.79 42.29 41.62
CA SER A 85 -11.42 42.74 41.31
C SER A 85 -10.98 42.21 39.93
N PRO A 86 -10.45 43.06 39.04
CA PRO A 86 -9.79 42.61 37.82
C PRO A 86 -8.32 42.21 38.10
N PRO A 87 -7.77 41.20 37.37
CA PRO A 87 -8.42 40.39 36.35
C PRO A 87 -9.34 39.31 36.96
N PRO A 88 -10.58 39.14 36.45
CA PRO A 88 -11.47 38.09 36.92
C PRO A 88 -11.01 36.70 36.42
N PRO A 89 -11.04 35.65 37.25
CA PRO A 89 -10.75 34.27 36.83
C PRO A 89 -11.66 33.78 35.70
N ILE A 90 -11.11 32.93 34.83
CA ILE A 90 -11.78 32.46 33.62
C ILE A 90 -12.46 31.09 33.76
N PHE A 91 -12.37 30.44 34.93
CA PHE A 91 -13.04 29.17 35.22
C PHE A 91 -13.95 29.30 36.45
N PHE A 92 -15.15 28.70 36.40
CA PHE A 92 -16.08 28.70 37.53
C PHE A 92 -15.51 28.05 38.80
N SER A 93 -14.67 27.03 38.64
CA SER A 93 -13.96 26.37 39.74
C SER A 93 -13.04 27.29 40.56
N GLN A 94 -12.51 28.36 39.96
CA GLN A 94 -11.65 29.32 40.66
C GLN A 94 -12.47 30.21 41.62
N TYR A 95 -13.69 30.58 41.26
CA TYR A 95 -14.65 31.25 42.16
C TYR A 95 -15.14 30.32 43.28
N ALA A 96 -15.15 29.01 43.05
CA ALA A 96 -15.53 27.99 44.04
C ALA A 96 -14.39 27.59 45.00
N ASN A 97 -13.18 28.13 44.83
CA ASN A 97 -12.01 27.81 45.65
C ASN A 97 -11.81 28.81 46.81
N ALA A 98 -12.17 28.40 48.03
CA ALA A 98 -12.05 29.22 49.23
C ALA A 98 -10.60 29.62 49.58
N SER A 99 -9.59 28.89 49.09
CA SER A 99 -8.17 29.11 49.41
C SER A 99 -7.49 30.19 48.54
N THR A 100 -8.23 30.83 47.63
CA THR A 100 -7.68 31.87 46.73
C THR A 100 -7.39 33.16 47.49
N ALA A 101 -6.11 33.43 47.78
CA ALA A 101 -5.66 34.68 48.38
C ALA A 101 -5.98 35.89 47.48
N ASN A 102 -6.54 36.97 48.05
CA ASN A 102 -7.07 38.12 47.30
C ASN A 102 -8.14 37.76 46.25
N GLY A 103 -9.00 36.78 46.55
CA GLY A 103 -10.00 36.27 45.61
C GLY A 103 -10.92 37.31 44.97
N PRO A 104 -11.48 37.00 43.79
CA PRO A 104 -12.01 37.97 42.83
C PRO A 104 -13.31 38.67 43.23
N LEU A 105 -14.00 38.17 44.26
CA LEU A 105 -15.33 38.61 44.66
C LEU A 105 -15.32 39.11 46.11
N ARG A 106 -15.93 40.29 46.32
CA ARG A 106 -16.20 40.85 47.65
C ARG A 106 -17.64 41.34 47.69
N LEU A 107 -18.32 41.10 48.80
CA LEU A 107 -19.71 41.51 49.00
C LEU A 107 -19.85 42.24 50.34
N GLN A 108 -20.33 43.48 50.32
CA GLN A 108 -20.68 44.20 51.53
C GLN A 108 -22.21 44.22 51.70
N ILE A 109 -22.67 43.82 52.87
CA ILE A 109 -24.09 43.74 53.24
C ILE A 109 -24.30 44.64 54.47
N ILE A 110 -25.27 45.53 54.42
CA ILE A 110 -25.53 46.53 55.47
C ILE A 110 -27.01 46.47 55.84
N LEU A 111 -27.30 46.28 57.13
CA LEU A 111 -28.65 46.42 57.68
C LEU A 111 -28.86 47.87 58.10
N ASN A 112 -29.82 48.56 57.47
CA ASN A 112 -30.10 49.98 57.73
C ASN A 112 -30.99 50.22 58.96
N ASP A 113 -31.55 49.14 59.53
CA ASP A 113 -32.31 49.15 60.77
C ASP A 113 -31.35 48.98 61.96
N LEU A 114 -31.28 49.98 62.84
CA LEU A 114 -30.34 50.04 63.96
C LEU A 114 -30.83 49.31 65.22
N GLU A 115 -32.09 48.89 65.28
CA GLU A 115 -32.68 48.25 66.47
C GLU A 115 -32.56 46.72 66.44
N ILE A 116 -32.18 46.16 65.28
CA ILE A 116 -32.09 44.72 65.04
C ILE A 116 -30.66 44.23 65.27
N ASN A 117 -30.50 43.27 66.17
CA ASN A 117 -29.23 42.59 66.44
C ASN A 117 -29.33 41.09 66.09
N ASN A 118 -28.19 40.48 65.73
CA ASN A 118 -28.01 39.06 65.45
C ASN A 118 -29.07 38.44 64.50
N ARG A 119 -29.41 39.12 63.41
CA ARG A 119 -30.41 38.62 62.45
C ARG A 119 -29.78 37.64 61.47
N GLU A 120 -30.17 36.37 61.57
CA GLU A 120 -29.70 35.33 60.65
C GLU A 120 -30.27 35.52 59.22
N ILE A 121 -29.37 35.53 58.24
CA ILE A 121 -29.69 35.75 56.83
C ILE A 121 -29.18 34.63 55.94
N ARG A 122 -29.83 34.49 54.79
CA ARG A 122 -29.48 33.57 53.71
C ARG A 122 -29.16 34.36 52.45
N LEU A 123 -27.96 34.17 51.92
CA LEU A 123 -27.54 34.75 50.65
C LEU A 123 -28.03 33.88 49.48
N LYS A 124 -28.41 34.51 48.36
CA LYS A 124 -28.66 33.85 47.08
C LYS A 124 -27.83 34.55 45.99
N ALA A 125 -26.95 33.79 45.35
CA ALA A 125 -26.05 34.29 44.31
C ALA A 125 -26.59 33.99 42.91
N TYR A 126 -26.26 34.85 41.96
CA TYR A 126 -26.63 34.75 40.56
C TYR A 126 -25.44 35.12 39.69
N PHE A 127 -25.28 34.43 38.57
CA PHE A 127 -24.31 34.75 37.54
C PHE A 127 -25.05 34.79 36.19
N GLN A 128 -24.87 35.87 35.42
CA GLN A 128 -25.53 36.03 34.12
C GLN A 128 -24.63 36.79 33.13
N GLY A 129 -24.51 36.30 31.90
CA GLY A 129 -23.79 36.97 30.80
C GLY A 129 -23.55 36.04 29.60
N ASN A 130 -23.47 36.60 28.40
CA ASN A 130 -23.14 35.90 27.14
C ASN A 130 -23.79 34.50 26.95
N GLY A 131 -25.10 34.38 27.21
CA GLY A 131 -25.85 33.13 27.09
C GLY A 131 -25.70 32.12 28.24
N ILE A 132 -24.83 32.40 29.22
CA ILE A 132 -24.67 31.62 30.46
C ILE A 132 -25.48 32.28 31.59
N SER A 133 -26.26 31.48 32.32
CA SER A 133 -26.98 31.93 33.50
C SER A 133 -27.10 30.80 34.53
N PHE A 134 -26.75 31.07 35.79
CA PHE A 134 -27.08 30.19 36.92
C PHE A 134 -27.43 30.99 38.17
N GLN A 135 -28.07 30.31 39.12
CA GLN A 135 -28.34 30.80 40.47
C GLN A 135 -27.91 29.76 41.50
N SER A 136 -27.60 30.20 42.71
CA SER A 136 -27.34 29.29 43.82
C SER A 136 -28.64 28.63 44.31
N ASN A 137 -28.53 27.41 44.81
CA ASN A 137 -29.62 26.64 45.40
C ASN A 137 -30.14 27.33 46.67
N ASP A 138 -31.35 26.96 47.11
CA ASP A 138 -31.92 27.57 48.32
C ASP A 138 -31.27 27.07 49.62
N VAL A 139 -30.64 25.89 49.60
CA VAL A 139 -29.77 25.38 50.68
C VAL A 139 -28.38 25.16 50.08
N ILE A 140 -27.34 25.66 50.74
CA ILE A 140 -25.96 25.67 50.26
C ILE A 140 -25.11 24.76 51.14
N ILE A 141 -24.55 23.71 50.55
CA ILE A 141 -23.69 22.75 51.25
C ILE A 141 -22.33 23.40 51.50
N GLY A 142 -21.95 23.53 52.78
CA GLY A 142 -20.67 24.09 53.18
C GLY A 142 -20.60 25.61 53.33
N SER A 143 -21.72 26.34 53.26
CA SER A 143 -21.76 27.74 53.70
C SER A 143 -21.91 27.83 55.22
N ARG A 144 -21.21 28.78 55.86
CA ARG A 144 -21.46 29.13 57.27
C ARG A 144 -22.72 29.99 57.42
N PRO A 145 -23.48 29.91 58.55
CA PRO A 145 -24.52 30.86 58.87
C PRO A 145 -24.00 32.30 58.86
N LEU A 146 -24.83 33.23 58.39
CA LEU A 146 -24.49 34.64 58.25
C LEU A 146 -25.45 35.47 59.10
N PHE A 147 -24.92 36.41 59.88
CA PHE A 147 -25.69 37.26 60.80
C PHE A 147 -25.45 38.73 60.48
N LEU A 148 -26.52 39.53 60.53
CA LEU A 148 -26.46 40.99 60.41
C LEU A 148 -26.73 41.67 61.76
N GLU A 149 -25.94 42.70 62.04
CA GLU A 149 -26.12 43.64 63.14
C GLU A 149 -26.50 45.01 62.59
N GLY A 150 -27.40 45.73 63.26
CA GLY A 150 -27.88 47.03 62.81
C GLY A 150 -26.75 48.06 62.66
N GLY A 151 -26.65 48.66 61.48
CA GLY A 151 -25.63 49.68 61.17
C GLY A 151 -24.19 49.18 60.99
N VAL A 152 -23.92 47.88 61.15
CA VAL A 152 -22.59 47.29 60.96
C VAL A 152 -22.49 46.61 59.59
N PRO A 153 -21.50 46.94 58.74
CA PRO A 153 -21.33 46.28 57.45
C PRO A 153 -20.72 44.88 57.61
N LEU A 154 -21.48 43.84 57.26
CA LEU A 154 -20.94 42.50 57.05
C LEU A 154 -20.21 42.46 55.70
N VAL A 155 -18.92 42.11 55.71
CA VAL A 155 -18.10 41.99 54.50
C VAL A 155 -17.76 40.54 54.27
N LEU A 156 -18.27 39.97 53.18
CA LEU A 156 -17.93 38.63 52.71
C LEU A 156 -16.84 38.68 51.65
N THR A 157 -15.97 37.69 51.71
CA THR A 157 -14.82 37.45 50.85
C THR A 157 -14.97 36.12 50.10
N ASN A 158 -13.96 35.73 49.32
CA ASN A 158 -13.98 34.48 48.58
C ASN A 158 -14.09 33.22 49.47
N GLU A 159 -13.69 33.29 50.75
CA GLU A 159 -13.87 32.19 51.72
C GLU A 159 -15.36 31.88 51.93
N GLU A 160 -16.17 32.92 52.17
CA GLU A 160 -17.61 32.79 52.40
C GLU A 160 -18.42 32.65 51.12
N LEU A 161 -17.95 33.24 50.02
CA LEU A 161 -18.65 33.25 48.74
C LEU A 161 -18.42 31.95 47.95
N ALA A 162 -17.27 31.28 48.10
CA ALA A 162 -16.93 30.07 47.35
C ALA A 162 -17.99 28.95 47.36
N PRO A 163 -18.64 28.60 48.50
CA PRO A 163 -19.72 27.61 48.53
C PRO A 163 -20.87 27.91 47.55
N TYR A 164 -21.19 29.19 47.29
CA TYR A 164 -22.27 29.61 46.40
C TYR A 164 -21.96 29.44 44.91
N PHE A 165 -20.68 29.19 44.56
CA PHE A 165 -20.21 28.97 43.19
C PHE A 165 -19.86 27.49 42.91
N ARG A 166 -19.93 26.60 43.91
CA ARG A 166 -19.69 25.16 43.72
C ARG A 166 -20.77 24.52 42.85
N PHE A 167 -20.38 23.56 42.00
CA PHE A 167 -21.29 22.92 41.06
C PHE A 167 -22.49 22.25 41.74
N GLU A 168 -22.29 21.59 42.89
CA GLU A 168 -23.38 20.97 43.67
C GLU A 168 -24.39 21.96 44.26
N ASN A 169 -24.00 23.24 44.37
CA ASN A 169 -24.78 24.31 45.00
C ASN A 169 -25.42 25.28 44.00
N ILE A 170 -25.34 25.03 42.68
CA ILE A 170 -25.90 25.91 41.65
C ILE A 170 -26.86 25.19 40.71
N THR A 171 -27.79 25.94 40.11
CA THR A 171 -28.73 25.48 39.09
C THR A 171 -28.79 26.45 37.91
N GLY A 172 -28.84 25.91 36.69
CA GLY A 172 -28.94 26.69 35.44
C GLY A 172 -27.90 26.31 34.36
N ILE A 173 -26.79 25.69 34.76
CA ILE A 173 -25.75 25.20 33.84
C ILE A 173 -25.46 23.71 34.02
N SER A 174 -24.97 23.05 32.95
CA SER A 174 -24.59 21.63 32.97
C SER A 174 -23.15 21.45 33.46
N PRO A 175 -22.74 20.22 33.86
CA PRO A 175 -21.35 19.94 34.23
C PRO A 175 -20.35 20.31 33.11
N THR A 176 -20.76 20.12 31.86
CA THR A 176 -19.95 20.46 30.67
C THR A 176 -19.72 21.96 30.54
N VAL A 177 -20.70 22.81 30.87
CA VAL A 177 -20.54 24.27 30.84
C VAL A 177 -19.73 24.75 32.06
N TYR A 178 -19.93 24.14 33.23
CA TYR A 178 -19.17 24.48 34.44
C TYR A 178 -17.66 24.16 34.31
N GLY A 179 -17.32 23.04 33.67
CA GLY A 179 -15.93 22.63 33.44
C GLY A 179 -15.24 23.28 32.23
N GLN A 180 -15.89 24.22 31.54
CA GLN A 180 -15.30 24.95 30.41
C GLN A 180 -14.76 26.32 30.84
N VAL A 181 -13.89 26.88 29.98
CA VAL A 181 -13.51 28.29 30.05
C VAL A 181 -14.76 29.15 29.88
N ILE A 182 -14.95 30.13 30.75
CA ILE A 182 -16.00 31.14 30.60
C ILE A 182 -15.72 31.94 29.31
N PRO A 183 -16.66 32.00 28.35
CA PRO A 183 -16.47 32.74 27.10
C PRO A 183 -16.11 34.20 27.33
N GLU A 184 -15.47 34.83 26.35
CA GLU A 184 -15.14 36.26 26.45
C GLU A 184 -16.42 37.11 26.43
N GLY A 185 -16.54 38.09 27.33
CA GLY A 185 -17.74 38.93 27.42
C GLY A 185 -17.93 39.65 28.76
N ALA A 186 -18.99 40.44 28.84
CA ALA A 186 -19.43 41.10 30.06
C ALA A 186 -20.37 40.18 30.86
N TYR A 187 -20.04 39.96 32.13
CA TYR A 187 -20.77 39.12 33.07
C TYR A 187 -21.17 39.88 34.32
N GLN A 188 -22.27 39.47 34.94
CA GLN A 188 -22.82 40.10 36.13
C GLN A 188 -22.88 39.09 37.28
N PHE A 189 -22.23 39.43 38.40
CA PHE A 189 -22.30 38.71 39.66
C PHE A 189 -23.32 39.44 40.54
N CYS A 190 -24.47 38.82 40.78
CA CYS A 190 -25.56 39.45 41.52
C CYS A 190 -25.93 38.67 42.78
N TYR A 191 -26.46 39.39 43.76
CA TYR A 191 -26.77 38.83 45.08
C TYR A 191 -28.11 39.36 45.60
N GLU A 192 -28.83 38.48 46.29
CA GLU A 192 -30.03 38.79 47.08
C GLU A 192 -29.89 38.21 48.49
N VAL A 193 -30.41 38.93 49.48
CA VAL A 193 -30.43 38.53 50.89
C VAL A 193 -31.86 38.21 51.30
N TYR A 194 -32.03 37.08 51.97
CA TYR A 194 -33.30 36.57 52.51
C TYR A 194 -33.19 36.38 54.02
N ASP A 195 -34.32 36.52 54.70
CA ASP A 195 -34.49 36.19 56.11
C ASP A 195 -34.62 34.66 56.29
N VAL A 196 -33.91 34.07 57.26
CA VAL A 196 -33.95 32.61 57.48
C VAL A 196 -35.29 32.15 58.08
N LEU A 197 -35.84 32.91 59.04
CA LEU A 197 -37.04 32.52 59.78
C LEU A 197 -38.33 32.70 58.98
N THR A 198 -38.42 33.80 58.24
CA THR A 198 -39.65 34.20 57.51
C THR A 198 -39.58 33.94 56.01
N GLY A 199 -38.40 33.63 55.45
CA GLY A 199 -38.20 33.43 54.02
C GLY A 199 -38.37 34.70 53.16
N ASN A 200 -38.61 35.86 53.78
CA ASN A 200 -38.82 37.13 53.09
C ASN A 200 -37.53 37.67 52.48
N ARG A 201 -37.62 38.33 51.32
CA ARG A 201 -36.47 39.00 50.70
C ARG A 201 -36.18 40.32 51.42
N LEU A 202 -34.97 40.48 51.94
CA LEU A 202 -34.54 41.64 52.74
C LEU A 202 -33.76 42.68 51.93
N SER A 203 -33.27 42.33 50.74
CA SER A 203 -32.55 43.23 49.84
C SER A 203 -33.17 43.29 48.44
N GLN A 204 -32.79 44.28 47.63
CA GLN A 204 -32.92 44.21 46.18
C GLN A 204 -31.81 43.34 45.56
N LYS A 205 -32.02 42.80 44.34
CA LYS A 205 -30.96 42.17 43.55
C LYS A 205 -29.92 43.23 43.16
N SER A 206 -28.73 43.14 43.72
CA SER A 206 -27.61 44.04 43.45
C SER A 206 -26.54 43.30 42.65
N CYS A 207 -25.95 43.93 41.62
CA CYS A 207 -25.04 43.29 40.67
C CYS A 207 -23.73 44.07 40.52
N ALA A 208 -22.60 43.36 40.47
CA ALA A 208 -21.34 43.88 39.97
C ALA A 208 -21.06 43.33 38.56
N VAL A 209 -20.59 44.19 37.66
CA VAL A 209 -20.29 43.83 36.27
C VAL A 209 -18.77 43.69 36.13
N SER A 210 -18.31 42.63 35.47
CA SER A 210 -16.92 42.45 35.11
C SER A 210 -16.79 41.89 33.69
N VAL A 211 -15.68 42.20 33.01
CA VAL A 211 -15.39 41.71 31.66
C VAL A 211 -14.37 40.59 31.78
N ILE A 212 -14.77 39.39 31.40
CA ILE A 212 -13.90 38.21 31.32
C ILE A 212 -13.36 38.15 29.90
N PHE A 213 -12.03 38.09 29.77
CA PHE A 213 -11.32 37.98 28.49
C PHE A 213 -9.99 37.22 28.72
N GLN A 214 -9.44 36.64 27.66
CA GLN A 214 -8.10 36.04 27.70
C GLN A 214 -7.11 36.90 26.90
N ASN A 215 -5.90 37.05 27.41
CA ASN A 215 -4.84 37.74 26.67
C ASN A 215 -4.38 36.92 25.46
N GLU A 216 -4.07 37.58 24.36
CA GLU A 216 -3.49 36.92 23.19
C GLU A 216 -2.00 36.60 23.45
N PRO A 217 -1.49 35.43 23.01
CA PRO A 217 -0.06 35.13 23.09
C PRO A 217 0.76 36.11 22.22
N PRO A 218 2.07 36.22 22.44
CA PRO A 218 2.93 37.10 21.65
C PRO A 218 2.88 36.80 20.15
N PHE A 219 3.08 37.85 19.33
CA PHE A 219 3.18 37.71 17.88
C PHE A 219 4.64 37.77 17.45
N LEU A 220 5.13 36.79 16.69
CA LEU A 220 6.55 36.69 16.32
C LEU A 220 6.87 37.62 15.13
N ILE A 221 7.99 38.36 15.21
CA ILE A 221 8.42 39.33 14.18
C ILE A 221 9.67 38.86 13.45
N SER A 222 10.71 38.48 14.21
CA SER A 222 12.04 38.15 13.70
C SER A 222 12.64 37.00 14.51
N PRO A 223 13.36 36.05 13.89
CA PRO A 223 13.38 35.78 12.44
C PRO A 223 11.99 35.43 11.91
N ARG A 224 11.62 35.89 10.71
CA ARG A 224 10.28 35.58 10.16
C ARG A 224 10.17 34.09 9.84
N ASN A 225 8.94 33.56 9.87
CA ASN A 225 8.69 32.18 9.51
C ASN A 225 9.21 31.86 8.08
N ARG A 226 9.85 30.69 7.93
CA ARG A 226 10.42 30.19 6.67
C ARG A 226 11.55 31.06 6.10
N THR A 227 12.27 31.79 6.94
CA THR A 227 13.44 32.58 6.48
C THR A 227 14.71 31.75 6.43
N PHE A 228 15.61 32.18 5.55
CA PHE A 228 17.00 31.76 5.55
C PHE A 228 17.82 32.76 6.37
N ILE A 229 18.69 32.26 7.24
CA ILE A 229 19.66 33.05 7.99
C ILE A 229 21.06 32.55 7.59
N ALA A 230 21.84 33.45 7.01
CA ALA A 230 23.22 33.16 6.66
C ALA A 230 24.06 32.96 7.94
N GLU A 231 24.88 31.92 7.94
CA GLU A 231 25.92 31.71 8.94
C GLU A 231 26.89 32.91 8.94
N ASN A 232 27.01 33.57 10.10
CA ASN A 232 27.94 34.66 10.32
C ASN A 232 28.78 34.33 11.54
N ASN A 233 30.09 34.56 11.48
CA ASN A 233 31.02 34.35 12.59
C ASN A 233 31.65 35.71 12.98
N PRO A 234 31.41 36.23 14.20
CA PRO A 234 30.69 35.62 15.31
C PRO A 234 29.15 35.60 15.13
N GLN A 235 28.49 34.58 15.69
CA GLN A 235 27.05 34.39 15.55
C GLN A 235 26.24 35.51 16.23
N ASN A 236 25.21 36.00 15.53
CA ASN A 236 24.33 37.08 15.99
C ASN A 236 22.94 36.96 15.32
N ILE A 237 21.94 36.42 16.04
CA ILE A 237 20.55 36.28 15.55
C ILE A 237 19.59 37.03 16.48
N ILE A 238 18.78 37.93 15.92
CA ILE A 238 17.84 38.77 16.69
C ILE A 238 16.45 38.15 16.66
N PHE A 239 16.02 37.65 17.82
CA PHE A 239 14.65 37.22 18.10
C PHE A 239 13.82 38.41 18.62
N GLN A 240 12.64 38.63 18.05
CA GLN A 240 11.75 39.74 18.40
C GLN A 240 10.27 39.36 18.28
N TRP A 241 9.46 39.83 19.21
CA TRP A 241 8.01 39.61 19.25
C TRP A 241 7.24 40.84 19.75
N THR A 242 5.96 40.94 19.37
CA THR A 242 5.03 41.96 19.89
C THR A 242 4.24 41.39 21.06
N PRO A 243 4.21 42.05 22.23
CA PRO A 243 3.33 41.67 23.34
C PRO A 243 1.87 41.97 22.99
N ARG A 244 0.94 41.07 23.33
CA ARG A 244 -0.51 41.25 23.12
C ARG A 244 -1.34 41.06 24.40
N SER A 245 -0.70 41.30 25.55
CA SER A 245 -1.33 41.32 26.88
C SER A 245 -1.86 42.71 27.25
N ILE A 246 -3.03 42.74 27.88
CA ILE A 246 -3.69 43.93 28.41
C ILE A 246 -3.85 43.74 29.93
N ASN A 247 -3.54 44.77 30.72
CA ASN A 247 -3.68 44.78 32.19
C ASN A 247 -2.89 43.71 32.99
N VAL A 248 -1.84 43.12 32.41
CA VAL A 248 -0.87 42.27 33.15
C VAL A 248 0.38 43.09 33.43
N SER A 249 0.68 43.35 34.72
CA SER A 249 1.75 44.26 35.14
C SER A 249 3.17 43.70 35.00
N ASN A 250 3.33 42.38 35.14
CA ASN A 250 4.61 41.68 35.00
C ASN A 250 4.45 40.45 34.09
N VAL A 251 4.95 40.53 32.85
CA VAL A 251 5.01 39.38 31.92
C VAL A 251 6.47 38.97 31.73
N GLU A 252 6.73 37.68 31.82
CA GLU A 252 8.00 37.04 31.52
C GLU A 252 7.82 36.17 30.27
N TYR A 253 8.78 36.24 29.35
CA TYR A 253 8.79 35.52 28.09
C TYR A 253 9.84 34.43 28.12
N GLU A 254 9.42 33.20 27.86
CA GLU A 254 10.32 32.08 27.66
C GLU A 254 10.51 31.83 26.16
N LEU A 255 11.75 31.99 25.68
CA LEU A 255 12.15 31.59 24.34
C LEU A 255 12.59 30.13 24.39
N SER A 256 12.01 29.30 23.52
CA SER A 256 12.44 27.91 23.30
C SER A 256 12.75 27.70 21.83
N MET A 257 13.88 27.05 21.53
CA MET A 257 14.30 26.68 20.18
C MET A 257 14.75 25.22 20.13
N VAL A 258 14.40 24.51 19.06
CA VAL A 258 14.75 23.11 18.76
C VAL A 258 15.54 23.02 17.46
N GLU A 259 16.34 21.97 17.30
CA GLU A 259 16.84 21.52 16.00
C GLU A 259 15.84 20.57 15.33
N ILE A 260 15.58 20.76 14.05
CA ILE A 260 14.80 19.85 13.21
C ILE A 260 15.77 18.92 12.48
N TRP A 261 15.68 17.63 12.79
CA TRP A 261 16.55 16.58 12.23
C TRP A 261 16.05 16.02 10.91
N ASP A 262 14.73 15.99 10.70
CA ASP A 262 14.09 15.45 9.51
C ASP A 262 13.30 16.55 8.80
N ASN A 263 13.67 16.84 7.55
CA ASN A 263 13.08 17.87 6.71
C ASN A 263 11.77 17.43 6.02
N GLN A 264 11.37 16.15 6.14
CA GLN A 264 10.08 15.65 5.63
C GLN A 264 8.94 15.80 6.66
N ILE A 265 9.27 15.93 7.94
CA ILE A 265 8.29 16.13 9.01
C ILE A 265 7.89 17.62 9.09
N ASP A 266 6.60 17.89 9.34
CA ASP A 266 6.13 19.26 9.54
C ASP A 266 6.88 19.94 10.72
N PRO A 267 7.44 21.15 10.54
CA PRO A 267 8.21 21.84 11.58
C PRO A 267 7.49 22.03 12.92
N GLN A 268 6.15 22.11 12.94
CA GLN A 268 5.39 22.21 14.19
C GLN A 268 5.31 20.85 14.90
N ALA A 269 5.16 19.76 14.14
CA ALA A 269 5.20 18.40 14.69
C ALA A 269 6.61 18.07 15.22
N ALA A 270 7.65 18.39 14.45
CA ALA A 270 9.04 18.23 14.87
C ALA A 270 9.38 19.05 16.13
N PHE A 271 8.83 20.25 16.26
CA PHE A 271 8.98 21.07 17.48
C PHE A 271 8.35 20.43 18.72
N LEU A 272 7.22 19.75 18.58
CA LEU A 272 6.53 19.12 19.71
C LEU A 272 7.13 17.77 20.12
N SER A 273 7.91 17.12 19.25
CA SER A 273 8.59 15.85 19.53
C SER A 273 10.06 15.99 19.92
N SER A 274 10.71 17.12 19.64
CA SER A 274 12.14 17.32 19.85
C SER A 274 12.46 18.06 21.15
N PRO A 275 13.57 17.73 21.85
CA PRO A 275 14.04 18.51 22.99
C PRO A 275 14.54 19.90 22.54
N PRO A 276 14.40 20.95 23.37
CA PRO A 276 14.95 22.26 23.07
C PRO A 276 16.48 22.24 23.10
N VAL A 277 17.11 22.73 22.03
CA VAL A 277 18.56 23.01 21.98
C VAL A 277 18.91 24.29 22.70
N PHE A 278 17.93 25.17 22.90
CA PHE A 278 18.08 26.41 23.66
C PHE A 278 16.77 26.81 24.34
N GLN A 279 16.85 27.23 25.60
CA GLN A 279 15.71 27.73 26.37
C GLN A 279 16.17 28.81 27.35
N THR A 280 15.49 29.96 27.37
CA THR A 280 15.84 31.09 28.25
C THR A 280 14.62 31.95 28.57
N SER A 281 14.65 32.66 29.69
CA SER A 281 13.56 33.54 30.14
C SER A 281 14.01 35.00 30.22
N THR A 282 13.19 35.92 29.71
CA THR A 282 13.46 37.35 29.68
C THR A 282 12.18 38.17 29.84
N THR A 283 12.28 39.37 30.43
CA THR A 283 11.17 40.35 30.47
C THR A 283 11.17 41.31 29.27
N ALA A 284 12.25 41.32 28.47
CA ALA A 284 12.31 42.09 27.24
C ALA A 284 11.52 41.41 26.11
N THR A 285 11.06 42.18 25.12
CA THR A 285 10.37 41.66 23.92
C THR A 285 11.32 41.33 22.75
N THR A 286 12.60 41.21 23.08
CA THR A 286 13.73 40.96 22.17
C THR A 286 14.77 40.12 22.87
N TYR A 287 15.33 39.15 22.16
CA TYR A 287 16.50 38.38 22.60
C TYR A 287 17.56 38.39 21.50
N VAL A 288 18.81 38.67 21.84
CA VAL A 288 19.94 38.64 20.91
C VAL A 288 20.72 37.36 21.19
N TYR A 289 20.63 36.40 20.28
CA TYR A 289 21.34 35.14 20.34
C TYR A 289 22.76 35.37 19.82
N GLY A 290 23.71 35.40 20.75
CA GLY A 290 25.07 35.87 20.53
C GLY A 290 26.14 34.79 20.71
N PRO A 291 27.42 35.18 20.77
CA PRO A 291 28.55 34.23 20.84
C PRO A 291 28.70 33.52 22.19
N SER A 292 27.90 33.90 23.19
CA SER A 292 27.80 33.25 24.49
C SER A 292 26.75 32.15 24.54
N ASP A 293 25.85 32.10 23.55
CA ASP A 293 24.83 31.07 23.42
C ASP A 293 25.40 29.85 22.66
N PRO A 294 24.74 28.67 22.70
CA PRO A 294 25.19 27.49 21.98
C PRO A 294 25.40 27.75 20.48
N LEU A 295 26.48 27.23 19.89
CA LEU A 295 26.73 27.38 18.46
C LEU A 295 25.69 26.58 17.66
N LEU A 296 25.04 27.21 16.68
CA LEU A 296 24.13 26.50 15.76
C LEU A 296 24.91 25.80 14.65
N LEU A 297 24.43 24.62 14.24
CA LEU A 297 25.06 23.84 13.19
C LEU A 297 24.62 24.33 11.81
N SER A 298 25.58 24.59 10.93
CA SER A 298 25.31 24.95 9.53
C SER A 298 24.63 23.80 8.78
N GLY A 299 23.73 24.13 7.85
CA GLY A 299 22.97 23.16 7.06
C GLY A 299 21.71 22.62 7.76
N LYS A 300 21.32 23.17 8.92
CA LYS A 300 20.20 22.70 9.73
C LYS A 300 18.98 23.63 9.71
N ASN A 301 17.83 23.07 10.05
CA ASN A 301 16.60 23.82 10.28
C ASN A 301 16.36 23.96 11.79
N TYR A 302 16.00 25.16 12.23
CA TYR A 302 15.70 25.46 13.62
C TYR A 302 14.28 26.03 13.74
N ALA A 303 13.52 25.56 14.73
CA ALA A 303 12.19 26.06 15.02
C ALA A 303 12.13 26.64 16.44
N TRP A 304 11.40 27.73 16.61
CA TRP A 304 11.36 28.52 17.84
C TRP A 304 9.95 29.01 18.15
N ARG A 305 9.69 29.23 19.44
CA ARG A 305 8.45 29.84 19.96
C ARG A 305 8.75 30.71 21.17
N ILE A 306 7.81 31.59 21.50
CA ILE A 306 7.78 32.35 22.75
C ILE A 306 6.59 31.89 23.59
N GLN A 307 6.77 31.70 24.89
CA GLN A 307 5.67 31.57 25.85
C GLN A 307 5.59 32.81 26.75
N ALA A 308 4.42 33.46 26.83
CA ALA A 308 4.15 34.48 27.84
C ALA A 308 3.67 33.86 29.16
N LYS A 309 4.31 34.24 30.27
CA LYS A 309 3.98 33.83 31.64
C LYS A 309 3.77 35.08 32.51
N ALA A 310 2.82 35.04 33.45
CA ALA A 310 2.61 36.16 34.38
C ALA A 310 3.51 35.99 35.61
N LYS A 311 4.31 37.00 35.95
CA LYS A 311 5.31 36.92 37.02
C LYS A 311 4.78 37.45 38.36
N GLN A 312 3.76 36.77 38.91
CA GLN A 312 3.36 36.79 40.33
C GLN A 312 2.12 35.92 40.59
N GLY A 313 2.13 35.15 41.70
CA GLY A 313 0.94 34.47 42.24
C GLY A 313 0.61 33.10 41.61
N ALA A 314 -0.20 32.30 42.30
CA ALA A 314 -0.66 30.96 41.87
C ALA A 314 -1.72 31.00 40.75
N GLU A 315 -1.68 32.03 39.91
CA GLU A 315 -2.69 32.40 38.90
C GLU A 315 -2.19 32.14 37.47
N GLU A 316 -1.14 31.33 37.31
CA GLU A 316 -0.49 31.01 36.03
C GLU A 316 -1.44 30.36 34.99
N ILE A 317 -2.54 29.75 35.45
CA ILE A 317 -3.46 28.98 34.62
C ILE A 317 -4.66 29.83 34.18
N GLY A 318 -4.58 30.34 32.95
CA GLY A 318 -5.76 30.80 32.19
C GLY A 318 -5.73 32.23 31.66
N LEU A 319 -4.80 33.07 32.12
CA LEU A 319 -4.70 34.48 31.71
C LEU A 319 -4.40 34.69 30.21
N PHE A 320 -3.84 33.69 29.53
CA PHE A 320 -3.46 33.73 28.11
C PHE A 320 -4.12 32.61 27.31
N LYS A 321 -4.56 32.92 26.09
CA LYS A 321 -4.93 31.92 25.08
C LYS A 321 -3.72 31.04 24.76
N ASN A 322 -3.99 29.78 24.41
CA ASN A 322 -2.95 28.80 24.08
C ASN A 322 -1.84 28.64 25.16
N GLN A 323 -2.18 28.78 26.45
CA GLN A 323 -1.22 28.74 27.56
C GLN A 323 -0.05 29.73 27.42
N GLY A 324 -0.27 30.85 26.71
CA GLY A 324 0.75 31.86 26.43
C GLY A 324 1.70 31.54 25.28
N TYR A 325 1.62 30.35 24.67
CA TYR A 325 2.46 29.97 23.53
C TYR A 325 2.08 30.72 22.26
N SER A 326 3.06 31.35 21.64
CA SER A 326 2.98 31.85 20.26
C SER A 326 2.78 30.70 19.26
N GLU A 327 2.57 31.06 18.00
CA GLU A 327 2.84 30.14 16.89
C GLU A 327 4.33 29.73 16.86
N ILE A 328 4.63 28.62 16.20
CA ILE A 328 5.99 28.13 15.99
C ILE A 328 6.48 28.69 14.66
N PHE A 329 7.53 29.50 14.69
CA PHE A 329 8.27 29.93 13.51
C PHE A 329 9.50 29.04 13.32
N TYR A 330 9.93 28.85 12.08
CA TYR A 330 11.18 28.15 11.78
C TYR A 330 12.01 28.92 10.75
N PHE A 331 13.32 28.68 10.78
CA PHE A 331 14.30 29.23 9.86
C PHE A 331 15.36 28.18 9.49
N SER A 332 15.95 28.35 8.32
CA SER A 332 17.10 27.54 7.87
C SER A 332 18.39 28.29 8.17
N PHE A 333 19.36 27.61 8.77
CA PHE A 333 20.66 28.17 9.13
C PHE A 333 21.76 27.45 8.34
N ALA A 334 22.38 28.13 7.38
CA ALA A 334 23.50 27.58 6.61
C ALA A 334 24.39 28.69 6.00
N GLY A 335 25.54 28.29 5.46
CA GLY A 335 26.35 29.13 4.57
C GLY A 335 25.67 29.45 3.22
N SER A 336 26.32 30.27 2.40
CA SER A 336 25.85 30.60 1.04
C SER A 336 25.81 29.36 0.14
N CYS A 337 24.71 29.17 -0.60
CA CYS A 337 24.61 28.15 -1.64
C CYS A 337 25.11 28.74 -2.96
N ASP A 338 26.43 28.81 -3.09
CA ASP A 338 27.09 29.43 -4.23
C ASP A 338 26.99 28.56 -5.50
N LEU A 339 27.07 29.23 -6.66
CA LEU A 339 27.04 28.57 -7.96
C LEU A 339 28.36 27.83 -8.23
N PRO A 340 28.31 26.67 -8.92
CA PRO A 340 29.51 26.02 -9.42
C PRO A 340 30.34 26.93 -10.34
N ILE A 341 31.66 26.74 -10.34
CA ILE A 341 32.57 27.49 -11.21
C ILE A 341 32.75 26.74 -12.55
N GLY A 342 33.44 27.36 -13.52
CA GLY A 342 33.80 26.66 -14.77
C GLY A 342 32.65 26.28 -15.71
N ILE A 343 31.40 26.74 -15.45
CA ILE A 343 30.20 26.39 -16.22
C ILE A 343 30.41 26.62 -17.72
N SER A 344 30.50 25.53 -18.47
CA SER A 344 30.85 25.53 -19.90
C SER A 344 30.16 24.36 -20.61
N HIS A 345 30.35 24.27 -21.94
CA HIS A 345 29.69 23.26 -22.77
C HIS A 345 30.59 22.80 -23.92
N LYS A 346 30.28 21.62 -24.46
CA LYS A 346 30.89 21.06 -25.66
C LYS A 346 29.82 20.41 -26.53
N VAL A 347 29.56 21.02 -27.69
CA VAL A 347 28.65 20.47 -28.70
C VAL A 347 29.26 19.17 -29.23
N LYS A 348 28.43 18.12 -29.31
CA LYS A 348 28.86 16.76 -29.69
C LYS A 348 28.28 16.30 -31.02
N GLY A 349 27.14 16.87 -31.44
CA GLY A 349 26.42 16.45 -32.62
C GLY A 349 25.37 17.49 -33.04
N SER A 350 24.51 17.09 -33.97
CA SER A 350 23.36 17.88 -34.41
C SER A 350 22.20 17.86 -33.41
N SER A 351 22.13 16.85 -32.54
CA SER A 351 21.06 16.66 -31.55
C SER A 351 21.49 16.65 -30.08
N ASN A 352 22.79 16.80 -29.79
CA ASN A 352 23.29 16.69 -28.42
C ASN A 352 24.46 17.64 -28.07
N THR A 353 24.57 17.96 -26.77
CA THR A 353 25.60 18.85 -26.21
C THR A 353 25.87 18.52 -24.75
N ASN A 354 27.14 18.34 -24.38
CA ASN A 354 27.54 18.17 -22.98
C ASN A 354 27.68 19.55 -22.31
N ILE A 355 27.24 19.66 -21.06
CA ILE A 355 27.45 20.82 -20.18
C ILE A 355 28.19 20.31 -18.94
N PHE A 356 29.19 21.04 -18.48
CA PHE A 356 30.03 20.66 -17.35
C PHE A 356 30.48 21.89 -16.55
N TRP A 357 30.78 21.67 -15.27
CA TRP A 357 31.16 22.69 -14.28
C TRP A 357 32.06 22.05 -13.22
N ASP A 358 32.74 22.87 -12.43
CA ASP A 358 33.50 22.42 -11.28
C ASP A 358 32.79 22.84 -10.00
N ASP A 359 32.55 21.86 -9.12
CA ASP A 359 32.03 22.09 -7.78
C ASP A 359 32.85 21.25 -6.79
N PHE A 360 33.24 21.89 -5.69
CA PHE A 360 34.15 21.33 -4.68
C PHE A 360 33.44 21.10 -3.33
N THR A 361 32.11 21.21 -3.25
CA THR A 361 31.40 20.87 -2.02
C THR A 361 31.43 19.37 -1.73
N THR A 362 31.54 19.02 -0.45
CA THR A 362 31.61 17.64 0.05
C THR A 362 30.26 16.94 0.14
N ASP A 363 29.16 17.68 0.07
CA ASP A 363 27.79 17.15 0.05
C ASP A 363 27.42 16.72 -1.37
N ILE A 364 26.63 15.65 -1.52
CA ILE A 364 26.08 15.21 -2.82
C ILE A 364 25.15 16.32 -3.36
N PRO A 365 25.53 17.05 -4.41
CA PRO A 365 24.77 18.19 -4.91
C PRO A 365 23.75 17.74 -5.96
N GLU A 366 22.56 18.34 -5.99
CA GLU A 366 21.63 18.18 -7.11
C GLU A 366 21.67 19.45 -7.96
N TYR A 367 21.95 19.30 -9.25
CA TYR A 367 21.96 20.37 -10.21
C TYR A 367 20.72 20.31 -11.09
N THR A 368 20.13 21.47 -11.37
CA THR A 368 19.11 21.63 -12.40
C THR A 368 19.64 22.58 -13.47
N ILE A 369 19.70 22.10 -14.70
CA ILE A 369 19.91 22.93 -15.89
C ILE A 369 18.57 23.22 -16.52
N ARG A 370 18.35 24.50 -16.85
CA ARG A 370 17.28 24.89 -17.76
C ARG A 370 17.86 25.26 -19.12
N TYR A 371 17.25 24.81 -20.20
CA TYR A 371 17.66 25.14 -21.56
C TYR A 371 16.46 25.41 -22.48
N ARG A 372 16.64 26.23 -23.52
CA ARG A 372 15.60 26.55 -24.50
C ARG A 372 16.19 26.96 -25.84
N GLN A 373 15.42 26.81 -26.92
CA GLN A 373 15.80 27.40 -28.21
C GLN A 373 15.83 28.94 -28.09
N LYS A 374 16.88 29.58 -28.60
CA LYS A 374 17.00 31.04 -28.61
C LYS A 374 15.96 31.66 -29.55
N SER A 375 15.13 32.57 -29.04
CA SER A 375 14.11 33.27 -29.83
C SER A 375 14.69 34.53 -30.46
N ASN A 376 14.43 34.73 -31.75
CA ASN A 376 14.80 35.96 -32.48
C ASN A 376 13.68 37.02 -32.47
N GLN A 377 12.54 36.75 -31.84
CA GLN A 377 11.36 37.64 -31.85
C GLN A 377 10.76 37.80 -30.45
N GLY A 378 11.29 38.75 -29.65
CA GLY A 378 10.57 39.48 -28.58
C GLY A 378 9.98 38.73 -27.37
N GLY A 379 9.82 37.41 -27.44
CA GLY A 379 9.28 36.54 -26.40
C GLY A 379 10.10 35.25 -26.36
N GLY A 380 10.52 34.86 -25.17
CA GLY A 380 11.36 33.67 -24.99
C GLY A 380 10.56 32.38 -25.12
N ASN A 381 11.16 31.36 -25.74
CA ASN A 381 10.61 30.01 -25.73
C ASN A 381 10.56 29.45 -24.29
N GLU A 382 9.73 28.43 -24.08
CA GLU A 382 9.65 27.72 -22.80
C GLU A 382 10.98 27.03 -22.45
N TRP A 383 11.22 26.88 -21.15
CA TRP A 383 12.44 26.28 -20.61
C TRP A 383 12.23 24.79 -20.34
N PHE A 384 13.00 23.94 -21.00
CA PHE A 384 13.16 22.52 -20.67
C PHE A 384 14.10 22.38 -19.47
N LEU A 385 13.94 21.31 -18.69
CA LEU A 385 14.74 21.04 -17.49
C LEU A 385 15.48 19.70 -17.63
N ASN A 386 16.74 19.67 -17.22
CA ASN A 386 17.57 18.48 -17.07
C ASN A 386 18.17 18.50 -15.65
N ARG A 387 18.15 17.37 -14.95
CA ARG A 387 18.70 17.25 -13.58
C ARG A 387 19.81 16.21 -13.54
N THR A 388 20.84 16.47 -12.76
CA THR A 388 21.96 15.54 -12.51
C THR A 388 22.51 15.76 -11.10
N THR A 389 23.13 14.73 -10.53
CA THR A 389 23.94 14.83 -9.29
C THR A 389 25.45 14.90 -9.58
N THR A 390 25.86 14.68 -10.83
CA THR A 390 27.27 14.77 -11.23
C THR A 390 27.60 16.17 -11.75
N ASN A 391 28.89 16.50 -11.80
CA ASN A 391 29.38 17.80 -12.28
C ASN A 391 29.28 18.01 -13.81
N GLN A 392 28.51 17.16 -14.50
CA GLN A 392 28.24 17.24 -15.93
C GLN A 392 26.86 16.66 -16.28
N THR A 393 26.29 17.05 -17.42
CA THR A 393 25.15 16.37 -18.04
C THR A 393 25.18 16.53 -19.56
N THR A 394 24.45 15.69 -20.27
CA THR A 394 24.24 15.82 -21.72
C THR A 394 22.79 16.23 -21.97
N LEU A 395 22.62 17.28 -22.77
CA LEU A 395 21.34 17.64 -23.36
C LEU A 395 21.15 16.85 -24.66
N TRP A 396 19.99 16.24 -24.82
CA TRP A 396 19.59 15.40 -25.97
C TRP A 396 18.37 16.00 -26.68
N ASP A 397 17.94 15.38 -27.78
CA ASP A 397 16.77 15.77 -28.58
C ASP A 397 16.74 17.24 -29.04
N LEU A 398 17.93 17.81 -29.22
CA LEU A 398 18.10 19.16 -29.71
C LEU A 398 17.88 19.20 -31.23
N LYS A 399 17.37 20.33 -31.73
CA LYS A 399 17.21 20.54 -33.17
C LYS A 399 18.58 20.80 -33.82
N PRO A 400 18.87 20.24 -35.01
CA PRO A 400 20.06 20.58 -35.79
C PRO A 400 20.16 22.07 -36.13
N GLY A 401 21.38 22.58 -36.26
CA GLY A 401 21.69 23.95 -36.67
C GLY A 401 21.08 25.05 -35.79
N THR A 402 20.70 24.73 -34.56
CA THR A 402 19.83 25.58 -33.72
C THR A 402 20.60 26.09 -32.51
N THR A 403 20.52 27.40 -32.27
CA THR A 403 21.10 28.02 -31.08
C THR A 403 20.17 27.86 -29.87
N TYR A 404 20.73 27.37 -28.77
CA TYR A 404 20.08 27.22 -27.48
C TYR A 404 20.69 28.15 -26.44
N GLU A 405 19.87 28.58 -25.49
CA GLU A 405 20.28 29.26 -24.26
C GLU A 405 20.16 28.27 -23.09
N TYR A 406 21.10 28.30 -22.13
CA TYR A 406 21.02 27.49 -20.91
C TYR A 406 21.50 28.24 -19.66
N GLN A 407 21.01 27.79 -18.49
CA GLN A 407 21.42 28.26 -17.17
C GLN A 407 21.47 27.08 -16.19
N LEU A 408 22.43 27.11 -15.27
CA LEU A 408 22.62 26.13 -14.20
C LEU A 408 22.05 26.68 -12.87
N LYS A 409 21.51 25.80 -12.03
CA LYS A 409 21.19 26.07 -10.62
C LYS A 409 21.63 24.87 -9.77
N LYS A 410 22.26 25.14 -8.63
CA LYS A 410 22.60 24.16 -7.60
C LYS A 410 21.49 24.08 -6.55
N LYS A 411 21.25 22.90 -5.99
CA LYS A 411 20.44 22.66 -4.80
C LYS A 411 21.37 22.19 -3.69
N CYS A 412 21.31 22.88 -2.56
CA CYS A 412 22.05 22.58 -1.34
C CYS A 412 21.11 21.94 -0.31
N VAL A 413 21.65 21.45 0.81
CA VAL A 413 20.91 20.64 1.83
C VAL A 413 19.59 21.28 2.30
N VAL A 414 19.56 22.61 2.47
CA VAL A 414 18.36 23.37 2.90
C VAL A 414 17.99 24.56 1.99
N THR A 415 18.69 24.76 0.87
CA THR A 415 18.48 25.92 -0.04
C THR A 415 18.76 25.54 -1.50
N GLY A 416 18.75 26.52 -2.42
CA GLY A 416 19.36 26.36 -3.74
C GLY A 416 19.84 27.71 -4.27
N SER A 417 20.87 27.68 -5.12
CA SER A 417 21.47 28.88 -5.69
C SER A 417 20.49 29.66 -6.56
N GLU A 418 20.83 30.91 -6.87
CA GLU A 418 20.23 31.57 -8.04
C GLU A 418 20.65 30.90 -9.35
N TRP A 419 19.97 31.23 -10.44
CA TRP A 419 20.35 30.76 -11.77
C TRP A 419 21.63 31.44 -12.23
N SER A 420 22.53 30.68 -12.88
CA SER A 420 23.75 31.19 -13.51
C SER A 420 23.44 32.27 -14.55
N THR A 421 24.47 33.01 -14.99
CA THR A 421 24.35 33.81 -16.21
C THR A 421 23.92 32.91 -17.39
N VAL A 422 23.18 33.50 -18.35
CA VAL A 422 22.75 32.78 -19.56
C VAL A 422 23.95 32.48 -20.43
N GLN A 423 24.19 31.20 -20.66
CA GLN A 423 25.17 30.69 -21.62
C GLN A 423 24.45 30.26 -22.90
N GLN A 424 25.17 30.21 -24.03
CA GLN A 424 24.59 29.89 -25.34
C GLN A 424 25.50 28.95 -26.13
N PHE A 425 24.88 28.02 -26.87
CA PHE A 425 25.57 27.10 -27.77
C PHE A 425 24.73 26.87 -29.04
N THR A 426 25.35 26.40 -30.12
CA THR A 426 24.66 26.08 -31.38
C THR A 426 24.99 24.65 -31.78
N THR A 427 23.97 23.82 -31.98
CA THR A 427 24.15 22.44 -32.45
C THR A 427 24.73 22.41 -33.87
N PHE A 428 25.40 21.32 -34.24
CA PHE A 428 25.86 21.15 -35.63
C PHE A 428 24.67 21.10 -36.59
N LEU A 429 24.91 21.49 -37.84
CA LEU A 429 23.93 21.28 -38.91
C LEU A 429 23.66 19.77 -39.08
N ALA A 430 22.52 19.44 -39.68
CA ALA A 430 22.23 18.06 -40.08
C ALA A 430 23.05 17.73 -41.35
N ASP A 431 24.37 17.66 -41.20
CA ASP A 431 25.27 17.26 -42.27
C ASP A 431 25.16 15.73 -42.45
N ASN A 432 24.78 15.33 -43.64
CA ASN A 432 24.06 14.09 -43.90
C ASN A 432 24.94 12.82 -43.99
N GLU A 433 26.14 12.82 -43.38
CA GLU A 433 27.15 11.76 -43.60
C GLU A 433 27.91 11.26 -42.36
N THR A 434 27.69 11.74 -41.13
CA THR A 434 28.52 11.31 -39.96
C THR A 434 27.81 10.90 -38.67
N SER A 435 26.47 10.79 -38.63
CA SER A 435 25.78 10.32 -37.40
C SER A 435 24.42 9.67 -37.62
N VAL A 436 24.33 8.66 -38.49
CA VAL A 436 23.13 7.82 -38.65
C VAL A 436 23.53 6.34 -38.60
N TYR A 437 23.72 5.81 -37.39
CA TYR A 437 23.69 4.36 -37.17
C TYR A 437 22.22 3.93 -37.06
N GLN A 438 21.58 3.76 -38.22
CA GLN A 438 20.31 3.05 -38.33
C GLN A 438 20.58 1.55 -38.31
N CYS A 439 20.17 0.88 -37.24
CA CYS A 439 20.15 -0.58 -37.22
C CYS A 439 19.11 -1.06 -38.26
N GLY A 440 19.55 -1.86 -39.25
CA GLY A 440 18.67 -2.37 -40.31
C GLY A 440 19.08 -2.02 -41.75
N ILE A 441 20.26 -1.46 -42.01
CA ILE A 441 20.85 -1.39 -43.36
C ILE A 441 22.25 -2.02 -43.32
N THR A 442 22.54 -2.93 -44.26
CA THR A 442 23.85 -3.58 -44.36
C THR A 442 24.95 -2.57 -44.73
N PRO A 443 26.04 -2.45 -43.95
CA PRO A 443 27.14 -1.56 -44.29
C PRO A 443 27.87 -2.05 -45.54
N ASN A 444 28.21 -1.14 -46.45
CA ASN A 444 28.97 -1.45 -47.65
C ASN A 444 30.47 -1.62 -47.32
N PHE A 445 30.83 -2.78 -46.78
CA PHE A 445 32.19 -3.14 -46.40
C PHE A 445 33.07 -3.42 -47.64
N SER A 446 33.75 -2.37 -48.13
CA SER A 446 34.75 -2.46 -49.19
C SER A 446 36.16 -2.66 -48.63
N LEU A 447 36.59 -3.90 -48.42
CA LEU A 447 37.98 -4.20 -48.05
C LEU A 447 38.90 -4.26 -49.30
N THR A 448 39.11 -3.09 -49.91
CA THR A 448 39.92 -2.91 -51.12
C THR A 448 41.43 -3.02 -50.89
N ASN A 449 41.91 -2.67 -49.69
CA ASN A 449 43.31 -2.81 -49.31
C ASN A 449 43.57 -4.17 -48.63
N LYS A 450 44.55 -4.92 -49.13
CA LYS A 450 45.00 -6.22 -48.61
C LYS A 450 46.50 -6.24 -48.26
N GLU A 451 47.17 -5.09 -48.21
CA GLU A 451 48.58 -5.04 -47.78
C GLU A 451 48.69 -5.37 -46.29
N PRO A 452 49.49 -6.37 -45.88
CA PRO A 452 49.56 -6.81 -44.49
C PRO A 452 50.28 -5.79 -43.61
N LEU A 453 49.70 -5.45 -42.45
CA LEU A 453 50.31 -4.52 -41.49
C LEU A 453 51.65 -5.10 -40.95
N PRO A 454 52.82 -4.45 -41.15
CA PRO A 454 54.10 -5.05 -40.77
C PRO A 454 54.24 -5.33 -39.27
N LYS A 455 53.69 -4.44 -38.43
CA LYS A 455 53.74 -4.52 -36.96
C LYS A 455 52.53 -3.84 -36.34
N LEU A 456 51.99 -4.44 -35.28
CA LEU A 456 50.99 -3.88 -34.38
C LEU A 456 51.58 -3.85 -32.96
N SER A 457 51.31 -2.80 -32.19
CA SER A 457 51.89 -2.56 -30.86
C SER A 457 50.81 -2.39 -29.79
N THR A 458 51.12 -2.73 -28.54
CA THR A 458 50.29 -2.40 -27.38
C THR A 458 49.99 -0.89 -27.33
N GLY A 459 48.74 -0.53 -27.07
CA GLY A 459 48.23 0.85 -27.07
C GLY A 459 47.74 1.35 -28.42
N GLU A 460 47.93 0.60 -29.51
CA GLU A 460 47.31 0.89 -30.81
C GLU A 460 45.88 0.29 -30.88
N SER A 461 45.08 0.78 -31.83
CA SER A 461 43.76 0.23 -32.14
C SER A 461 43.64 -0.23 -33.58
N PHE A 462 42.84 -1.27 -33.82
CA PHE A 462 42.43 -1.73 -35.16
C PHE A 462 40.90 -1.92 -35.21
N ILE A 463 40.31 -1.90 -36.40
CA ILE A 463 38.86 -2.00 -36.58
C ILE A 463 38.49 -3.42 -36.99
N ALA A 464 37.54 -4.02 -36.27
CA ALA A 464 36.93 -5.30 -36.59
C ALA A 464 35.42 -5.09 -36.82
N GLY A 465 34.97 -5.18 -38.08
CA GLY A 465 33.62 -4.75 -38.46
C GLY A 465 33.43 -3.25 -38.20
N ASP A 466 32.46 -2.90 -37.37
CA ASP A 466 32.20 -1.52 -36.92
C ASP A 466 32.93 -1.14 -35.60
N PHE A 467 33.63 -2.08 -34.97
CA PHE A 467 34.14 -1.93 -33.61
C PHE A 467 35.65 -1.64 -33.57
N PRO A 468 36.09 -0.52 -32.96
CA PRO A 468 37.51 -0.25 -32.70
C PRO A 468 37.99 -1.06 -31.48
N ILE A 469 38.93 -1.97 -31.72
CA ILE A 469 39.57 -2.82 -30.72
C ILE A 469 40.87 -2.15 -30.27
N ASN A 470 40.96 -1.80 -28.99
CA ASN A 470 42.17 -1.23 -28.38
C ASN A 470 43.07 -2.35 -27.85
N VAL A 471 44.31 -2.42 -28.32
CA VAL A 471 45.24 -3.52 -28.03
C VAL A 471 45.93 -3.33 -26.68
N LEU A 472 45.79 -4.30 -25.79
CA LEU A 472 46.50 -4.38 -24.50
C LEU A 472 47.73 -5.29 -24.61
N GLU A 473 47.59 -6.44 -25.25
CA GLU A 473 48.66 -7.41 -25.48
C GLU A 473 48.63 -7.82 -26.95
N VAL A 474 49.78 -7.96 -27.61
CA VAL A 474 49.86 -8.43 -28.99
C VAL A 474 51.16 -9.18 -29.28
N SER A 475 51.02 -10.24 -30.07
CA SER A 475 52.09 -11.07 -30.63
C SER A 475 51.79 -11.32 -32.12
N GLY A 476 52.82 -11.46 -32.94
CA GLY A 476 52.68 -11.62 -34.40
C GLY A 476 53.34 -10.50 -35.20
N SER A 477 53.31 -10.62 -36.53
CA SER A 477 53.95 -9.70 -37.49
C SER A 477 53.46 -9.99 -38.91
N ASN A 478 53.71 -9.08 -39.86
CA ASN A 478 53.31 -9.23 -41.28
C ASN A 478 51.83 -9.61 -41.45
N GLY A 479 50.95 -8.80 -40.88
CA GLY A 479 49.51 -8.89 -41.02
C GLY A 479 48.83 -9.83 -40.03
N ARG A 480 49.47 -10.90 -39.56
CA ARG A 480 48.87 -11.86 -38.61
C ARG A 480 49.22 -11.53 -37.16
N PHE A 481 48.19 -11.38 -36.33
CA PHE A 481 48.32 -10.99 -34.93
C PHE A 481 47.40 -11.81 -33.99
N THR A 482 47.88 -12.05 -32.77
CA THR A 482 47.15 -12.69 -31.67
C THR A 482 47.40 -11.90 -30.39
N GLY A 483 46.37 -11.65 -29.60
CA GLY A 483 46.47 -10.76 -28.45
C GLY A 483 45.16 -10.51 -27.71
N LYS A 484 45.23 -9.59 -26.74
CA LYS A 484 44.10 -9.16 -25.91
C LYS A 484 43.91 -7.66 -26.01
N GLY A 485 42.68 -7.22 -25.80
CA GLY A 485 42.29 -5.83 -25.92
C GLY A 485 40.99 -5.51 -25.20
N TYR A 486 40.45 -4.33 -25.48
CA TYR A 486 39.08 -3.97 -25.11
C TYR A 486 38.39 -3.20 -26.24
N VAL A 487 37.09 -3.45 -26.39
CA VAL A 487 36.19 -2.62 -27.19
C VAL A 487 35.46 -1.64 -26.27
N THR A 488 35.26 -0.41 -26.73
CA THR A 488 34.48 0.61 -26.03
C THR A 488 33.11 0.74 -26.69
N ILE A 489 32.03 0.51 -25.94
CA ILE A 489 30.66 0.55 -26.47
C ILE A 489 30.01 1.91 -26.16
N PRO A 490 29.95 2.86 -27.12
CA PRO A 490 29.66 4.27 -26.79
C PRO A 490 28.24 4.51 -26.27
N TYR A 491 27.28 3.71 -26.73
CA TYR A 491 25.86 3.77 -26.36
C TYR A 491 25.53 3.06 -25.04
N LEU A 492 26.48 2.30 -24.47
CA LEU A 492 26.40 1.75 -23.11
C LEU A 492 27.41 2.48 -22.22
N ASN A 493 27.25 3.79 -22.03
CA ASN A 493 28.12 4.64 -21.21
C ASN A 493 29.64 4.51 -21.48
N SER A 494 30.05 4.10 -22.68
CA SER A 494 31.45 3.79 -23.00
C SER A 494 32.06 2.66 -22.15
N ILE A 495 31.27 1.65 -21.75
CA ILE A 495 31.81 0.45 -21.10
C ILE A 495 32.93 -0.18 -21.93
N LYS A 496 33.98 -0.61 -21.23
CA LYS A 496 35.13 -1.32 -21.81
C LYS A 496 34.91 -2.82 -21.62
N VAL A 497 34.63 -3.53 -22.71
CA VAL A 497 34.47 -4.98 -22.71
C VAL A 497 35.78 -5.63 -23.14
N GLY A 498 36.33 -6.51 -22.30
CA GLY A 498 37.53 -7.27 -22.61
C GLY A 498 37.33 -8.22 -23.82
N VAL A 499 38.30 -8.23 -24.72
CA VAL A 499 38.30 -9.08 -25.91
C VAL A 499 39.63 -9.78 -26.12
N GLU A 500 39.59 -10.97 -26.72
CA GLU A 500 40.75 -11.74 -27.15
C GLU A 500 40.64 -12.02 -28.65
N PHE A 501 41.72 -11.80 -29.40
CA PHE A 501 41.77 -11.97 -30.85
C PHE A 501 42.90 -12.93 -31.20
N THR A 502 42.63 -13.92 -32.05
CA THR A 502 43.60 -14.97 -32.39
C THR A 502 43.76 -15.11 -33.89
N ASN A 503 45.02 -15.02 -34.35
CA ASN A 503 45.44 -15.17 -35.74
C ASN A 503 44.69 -14.25 -36.74
N VAL A 504 44.29 -13.06 -36.28
CA VAL A 504 43.59 -12.07 -37.10
C VAL A 504 44.53 -11.49 -38.14
N SER A 505 44.04 -11.32 -39.37
CA SER A 505 44.73 -10.63 -40.45
C SER A 505 44.32 -9.17 -40.43
N ILE A 506 45.29 -8.25 -40.31
CA ILE A 506 45.08 -6.80 -40.26
C ILE A 506 45.88 -6.14 -41.38
N ASN A 507 45.23 -5.26 -42.15
CA ASN A 507 45.85 -4.54 -43.26
C ASN A 507 46.52 -3.22 -42.82
N THR A 508 47.23 -2.55 -43.73
CA THR A 508 47.92 -1.27 -43.45
C THR A 508 46.99 -0.12 -43.03
N ASP A 509 45.69 -0.18 -43.36
CA ASP A 509 44.65 0.76 -42.88
C ASP A 509 44.15 0.43 -41.45
N LYS A 510 44.73 -0.59 -40.81
CA LYS A 510 44.32 -1.15 -39.50
C LYS A 510 42.89 -1.72 -39.50
N HIS A 511 42.41 -2.22 -40.63
CA HIS A 511 41.15 -2.97 -40.71
C HIS A 511 41.44 -4.47 -40.68
N MET A 512 40.63 -5.22 -39.94
CA MET A 512 40.67 -6.68 -39.91
C MET A 512 40.09 -7.25 -41.22
N SER A 513 40.90 -8.04 -41.94
CA SER A 513 40.53 -8.69 -43.20
C SER A 513 40.14 -10.16 -43.05
N GLU A 514 40.51 -10.79 -41.93
CA GLU A 514 40.29 -12.22 -41.67
C GLU A 514 40.49 -12.53 -40.17
N GLY A 515 39.84 -13.59 -39.66
CA GLY A 515 39.90 -13.99 -38.25
C GLY A 515 38.74 -13.45 -37.41
N ALA A 516 38.77 -13.71 -36.10
CA ALA A 516 37.71 -13.34 -35.16
C ALA A 516 38.26 -12.65 -33.90
N VAL A 517 37.43 -11.79 -33.31
CA VAL A 517 37.67 -11.10 -32.04
C VAL A 517 36.54 -11.55 -31.09
N ASN A 518 36.89 -12.29 -30.05
CA ASN A 518 35.94 -12.89 -29.13
C ASN A 518 35.87 -12.07 -27.83
N THR A 519 34.68 -11.82 -27.30
CA THR A 519 34.51 -11.22 -25.97
C THR A 519 34.88 -12.22 -24.87
N VAL A 520 35.65 -11.77 -23.87
CA VAL A 520 35.99 -12.60 -22.72
C VAL A 520 34.83 -12.56 -21.72
N TYR A 521 34.04 -13.63 -21.66
CA TYR A 521 32.95 -13.77 -20.68
C TYR A 521 33.49 -14.03 -19.28
N ASP A 522 33.08 -13.20 -18.32
CA ASP A 522 33.47 -13.29 -16.92
C ASP A 522 32.22 -13.23 -16.02
N PRO A 523 31.82 -14.35 -15.37
CA PRO A 523 30.62 -14.40 -14.53
C PRO A 523 30.73 -13.57 -13.24
N ASN A 524 31.90 -13.04 -12.89
CA ASN A 524 32.10 -12.14 -11.75
C ASN A 524 32.23 -10.66 -12.15
N LEU A 525 32.03 -10.31 -13.43
CA LEU A 525 32.13 -8.94 -13.98
C LEU A 525 33.50 -8.25 -13.80
N ALA A 526 34.55 -8.94 -13.34
CA ALA A 526 35.87 -8.36 -13.10
C ALA A 526 36.62 -7.97 -14.39
N SER A 527 36.13 -8.40 -15.55
CA SER A 527 36.63 -8.05 -16.88
C SER A 527 36.04 -6.75 -17.46
N ILE A 528 35.18 -6.05 -16.70
CA ILE A 528 34.82 -4.65 -16.95
C ILE A 528 35.85 -3.78 -16.21
N LEU A 529 36.57 -2.92 -16.94
CA LEU A 529 37.73 -2.18 -16.40
C LEU A 529 37.39 -0.85 -15.68
N ASP A 530 36.12 -0.63 -15.33
CA ASP A 530 35.62 0.48 -14.51
C ASP A 530 34.50 -0.04 -13.58
N VAL A 531 34.87 -0.59 -12.42
CA VAL A 531 33.94 -1.24 -11.46
C VAL A 531 33.73 -0.42 -10.17
N ASP A 532 34.46 0.67 -9.97
CA ASP A 532 34.41 1.47 -8.73
C ASP A 532 33.18 2.42 -8.62
N GLU A 533 32.26 2.45 -9.60
CA GLU A 533 31.09 3.35 -9.61
C GLU A 533 29.74 2.65 -9.88
N VAL A 534 29.67 1.30 -9.90
CA VAL A 534 28.49 0.58 -10.41
C VAL A 534 28.06 -0.63 -9.54
N VAL A 535 28.01 -0.44 -8.22
CA VAL A 535 27.54 -1.50 -7.28
C VAL A 535 26.12 -1.23 -6.74
N ASP A 536 25.75 0.03 -6.50
CA ASP A 536 24.44 0.37 -5.87
C ASP A 536 23.31 0.74 -6.87
N THR A 537 23.55 0.69 -8.19
CA THR A 537 22.57 1.08 -9.23
C THR A 537 22.13 -0.05 -10.17
N VAL A 538 22.61 -1.29 -9.97
CA VAL A 538 22.39 -2.39 -10.92
C VAL A 538 21.06 -3.12 -10.68
N THR A 539 20.51 -3.14 -9.46
CA THR A 539 19.20 -3.75 -9.19
C THR A 539 18.03 -2.95 -9.76
N ASP A 540 18.11 -1.62 -9.73
CA ASP A 540 16.96 -0.76 -10.02
C ASP A 540 16.84 -0.41 -11.51
N VAL A 541 17.96 -0.44 -12.25
CA VAL A 541 17.99 -0.22 -13.71
C VAL A 541 17.53 -1.46 -14.48
N TYR A 542 17.74 -2.68 -13.94
CA TYR A 542 17.27 -3.91 -14.58
C TYR A 542 15.74 -3.99 -14.67
N ASP A 543 15.03 -3.50 -13.65
CA ASP A 543 13.56 -3.45 -13.65
C ASP A 543 13.01 -2.21 -14.37
N ALA A 544 13.73 -1.09 -14.45
CA ALA A 544 13.29 0.10 -15.17
C ALA A 544 13.40 0.01 -16.71
N VAL A 545 14.36 -0.76 -17.24
CA VAL A 545 14.56 -0.92 -18.70
C VAL A 545 13.79 -2.13 -19.26
N ALA A 546 13.48 -3.12 -18.42
CA ALA A 546 12.74 -4.32 -18.84
C ALA A 546 11.20 -4.16 -18.83
N ASP A 547 10.65 -3.03 -18.37
CA ASP A 547 9.19 -2.81 -18.23
C ASP A 547 8.61 -1.76 -19.19
N LEU A 548 9.41 -1.25 -20.14
CA LEU A 548 8.96 -0.48 -21.30
C LEU A 548 8.85 -1.41 -22.54
N GLY A 549 7.89 -2.34 -22.53
CA GLY A 549 7.80 -3.39 -23.57
C GLY A 549 6.41 -3.72 -24.09
N ALA A 550 5.54 -4.26 -23.23
CA ALA A 550 4.21 -4.75 -23.63
C ALA A 550 3.23 -4.68 -22.45
N SER A 551 1.96 -4.37 -22.71
CA SER A 551 0.92 -4.51 -21.67
C SER A 551 0.60 -5.99 -21.41
N VAL A 552 -0.04 -6.28 -20.28
CA VAL A 552 -0.53 -7.64 -19.97
C VAL A 552 -1.47 -8.15 -21.07
N ASP A 553 -2.30 -7.28 -21.64
CA ASP A 553 -3.22 -7.66 -22.71
C ASP A 553 -2.47 -7.88 -24.05
N ASP A 554 -1.35 -7.18 -24.31
CA ASP A 554 -0.47 -7.46 -25.46
C ASP A 554 0.27 -8.80 -25.32
N ILE A 555 0.72 -9.16 -24.12
CA ILE A 555 1.36 -10.46 -23.85
C ILE A 555 0.33 -11.59 -24.02
N LEU A 556 -0.87 -11.42 -23.46
CA LEU A 556 -1.96 -12.38 -23.63
C LEU A 556 -2.35 -12.59 -25.09
N LYS A 557 -2.22 -11.56 -25.94
CA LYS A 557 -2.53 -11.64 -27.36
C LYS A 557 -1.39 -12.16 -28.23
N ASN A 558 -0.17 -11.65 -28.03
CA ASN A 558 0.95 -11.87 -28.96
C ASN A 558 1.85 -13.04 -28.56
N VAL A 559 1.71 -13.56 -27.32
CA VAL A 559 2.46 -14.71 -26.81
C VAL A 559 1.54 -15.89 -26.51
N PHE A 560 0.40 -15.64 -25.85
CA PHE A 560 -0.58 -16.69 -25.50
C PHE A 560 -1.86 -16.69 -26.36
N GLY A 561 -1.88 -15.97 -27.48
CA GLY A 561 -3.05 -15.90 -28.36
C GLY A 561 -2.99 -16.95 -29.46
N ASP A 562 -4.12 -17.60 -29.73
CA ASP A 562 -4.27 -18.54 -30.84
C ASP A 562 -4.24 -17.82 -32.20
N ASP A 563 -3.10 -17.84 -32.89
CA ASP A 563 -3.00 -17.42 -34.31
C ASP A 563 -3.36 -18.57 -35.29
N ASP A 564 -3.66 -19.78 -34.80
CA ASP A 564 -3.86 -21.01 -35.59
C ASP A 564 -5.25 -21.69 -35.39
N GLU A 565 -6.36 -20.94 -35.53
CA GLU A 565 -7.73 -21.49 -35.63
C GLU A 565 -7.97 -22.45 -36.85
N ASN A 566 -6.93 -22.82 -37.60
CA ASN A 566 -7.00 -23.72 -38.77
C ASN A 566 -6.16 -25.01 -38.66
N GLU A 567 -5.53 -25.29 -37.51
CA GLU A 567 -4.77 -26.55 -37.27
C GLU A 567 -5.58 -27.60 -36.47
N GLU A 568 -6.90 -27.68 -36.69
CA GLU A 568 -7.72 -28.71 -36.04
C GLU A 568 -7.35 -30.13 -36.56
N ASN A 569 -6.88 -30.98 -35.64
CA ASN A 569 -6.50 -32.40 -35.80
C ASN A 569 -5.07 -32.70 -36.30
N ALA A 570 -4.15 -32.89 -35.35
CA ALA A 570 -3.00 -33.79 -35.49
C ALA A 570 -2.93 -34.74 -34.27
N PRO A 571 -2.67 -36.05 -34.46
CA PRO A 571 -2.61 -36.99 -33.34
C PRO A 571 -1.35 -36.79 -32.50
N ARG A 572 -1.53 -36.88 -31.18
CA ARG A 572 -0.45 -36.92 -30.19
C ARG A 572 0.48 -38.11 -30.46
N ILE A 573 1.79 -37.89 -30.49
CA ILE A 573 2.75 -39.00 -30.40
C ILE A 573 2.79 -39.42 -28.93
N GLU A 574 2.17 -40.56 -28.63
CA GLU A 574 2.47 -41.27 -27.39
C GLU A 574 3.88 -41.84 -27.52
N SER A 575 4.76 -41.50 -26.57
CA SER A 575 5.98 -42.27 -26.35
C SER A 575 5.57 -43.67 -25.90
N GLU A 576 5.97 -44.70 -26.63
CA GLU A 576 5.78 -46.09 -26.20
C GLU A 576 6.44 -46.27 -24.82
N ASP A 577 5.62 -46.41 -23.78
CA ASP A 577 6.09 -46.84 -22.47
C ASP A 577 6.68 -48.25 -22.62
N ILE A 578 7.96 -48.40 -22.26
CA ILE A 578 8.58 -49.72 -22.17
C ILE A 578 7.82 -50.49 -21.08
N GLU A 579 7.12 -51.55 -21.49
CA GLU A 579 6.47 -52.52 -20.61
C GLU A 579 7.53 -53.20 -19.71
N ASP A 580 7.81 -52.62 -18.54
CA ASP A 580 8.58 -53.31 -17.51
C ASP A 580 7.62 -54.11 -16.62
N LYS A 581 7.61 -55.43 -16.84
CA LYS A 581 6.69 -56.35 -16.14
C LYS A 581 7.01 -56.36 -14.65
N PRO A 582 6.03 -56.12 -13.76
CA PRO A 582 6.26 -56.20 -12.33
C PRO A 582 6.61 -57.63 -11.93
N ILE A 583 7.82 -57.82 -11.39
CA ILE A 583 8.19 -59.03 -10.66
C ILE A 583 7.40 -59.02 -9.35
N ASN A 584 6.58 -60.06 -9.18
CA ASN A 584 5.72 -60.26 -8.02
C ASN A 584 6.52 -60.89 -6.86
N PRO A 585 6.66 -60.24 -5.69
CA PRO A 585 6.97 -60.95 -4.45
C PRO A 585 5.66 -61.36 -3.77
N THR A 586 5.30 -62.63 -3.92
CA THR A 586 4.51 -63.47 -2.98
C THR A 586 3.66 -62.75 -1.92
N GLY A 587 2.33 -62.79 -2.08
CA GLY A 587 1.37 -62.28 -1.09
C GLY A 587 -0.03 -62.87 -1.29
N ASP A 588 -0.23 -64.06 -0.76
CA ASP A 588 -1.40 -64.93 -0.94
C ASP A 588 -2.78 -64.31 -0.57
N ASN A 589 -3.81 -64.82 -1.27
CA ASN A 589 -5.18 -65.12 -0.80
C ASN A 589 -6.34 -64.09 -0.84
N ILE A 590 -7.46 -64.61 -1.37
CA ILE A 590 -8.88 -64.29 -1.12
C ILE A 590 -9.34 -62.93 -1.69
N ALA A 591 -9.92 -62.84 -2.90
CA ALA A 591 -11.11 -63.48 -3.48
C ALA A 591 -12.43 -62.72 -3.26
N ASP A 592 -13.13 -62.60 -4.39
CA ASP A 592 -14.56 -62.82 -4.60
C ASP A 592 -15.54 -61.62 -4.71
N LEU A 593 -16.52 -61.86 -5.59
CA LEU A 593 -17.83 -61.21 -5.79
C LEU A 593 -17.83 -59.74 -6.28
N ASP A 594 -18.05 -59.47 -7.57
CA ASP A 594 -19.26 -59.70 -8.38
C ASP A 594 -20.32 -58.59 -8.25
N THR A 595 -20.57 -57.88 -9.35
CA THR A 595 -21.91 -57.89 -9.98
C THR A 595 -21.83 -57.35 -11.41
N ASN A 596 -21.77 -58.28 -12.36
CA ASN A 596 -21.98 -58.00 -13.78
C ASN A 596 -23.44 -57.65 -14.09
N GLY A 597 -23.66 -56.83 -15.12
CA GLY A 597 -24.93 -56.82 -15.86
C GLY A 597 -25.23 -55.51 -16.62
N ASN A 598 -25.53 -55.53 -17.93
CA ASN A 598 -25.57 -56.66 -18.84
C ASN A 598 -25.65 -56.21 -20.31
N ASN A 599 -25.04 -57.01 -21.21
CA ASN A 599 -25.56 -57.45 -22.52
C ASN A 599 -25.68 -56.45 -23.72
N ARG A 600 -25.48 -56.85 -25.00
CA ARG A 600 -25.10 -58.16 -25.63
C ARG A 600 -24.27 -57.97 -26.93
N TYR A 601 -23.20 -58.78 -27.06
CA TYR A 601 -22.79 -59.72 -28.15
C TYR A 601 -23.03 -59.36 -29.65
N ALA A 602 -22.21 -59.78 -30.63
CA ALA A 602 -21.42 -61.02 -30.82
C ALA A 602 -20.36 -60.83 -31.97
N HIS A 603 -19.43 -61.74 -32.38
CA HIS A 603 -18.81 -63.00 -31.89
C HIS A 603 -17.85 -63.58 -32.99
N VAL A 604 -16.86 -64.43 -32.62
CA VAL A 604 -16.02 -65.34 -33.49
C VAL A 604 -14.89 -64.66 -34.31
N ASP A 605 -13.58 -64.92 -34.05
CA ASP A 605 -12.71 -66.14 -34.19
C ASP A 605 -12.16 -66.30 -35.64
N THR A 606 -10.91 -66.75 -35.94
CA THR A 606 -9.89 -67.56 -35.20
C THR A 606 -8.42 -67.26 -35.60
N THR A 607 -7.49 -67.85 -34.83
CA THR A 607 -6.00 -68.03 -34.90
C THR A 607 -5.44 -68.68 -36.22
N SER A 608 -4.13 -68.89 -36.53
CA SER A 608 -2.89 -69.19 -35.73
C SER A 608 -1.54 -69.06 -36.50
N GLY A 609 -0.41 -68.85 -35.78
CA GLY A 609 0.96 -69.44 -36.01
C GLY A 609 1.89 -68.88 -37.12
N ASP A 610 3.24 -69.05 -37.09
CA ASP A 610 4.19 -69.53 -36.06
C ASP A 610 5.68 -69.22 -36.43
N SER A 611 6.56 -69.06 -35.41
CA SER A 611 8.03 -69.30 -35.34
C SER A 611 9.09 -68.63 -36.25
N GLY A 612 10.25 -68.23 -35.65
CA GLY A 612 11.55 -68.41 -36.34
C GLY A 612 12.87 -67.65 -36.01
N ASN A 613 13.35 -67.62 -34.75
CA ASN A 613 14.79 -67.65 -34.35
C ASN A 613 15.87 -66.55 -34.70
N THR A 614 16.38 -65.92 -33.62
CA THR A 614 17.81 -65.78 -33.18
C THR A 614 18.98 -65.46 -34.15
N SER A 615 19.83 -64.47 -33.78
CA SER A 615 21.21 -64.70 -33.21
C SER A 615 21.96 -63.40 -32.87
N ASN A 616 23.02 -63.50 -32.04
CA ASN A 616 23.72 -62.40 -31.35
C ASN A 616 25.02 -61.88 -32.04
N THR A 617 25.66 -60.91 -31.35
CA THR A 617 27.11 -60.75 -31.08
C THR A 617 27.98 -59.71 -31.84
N THR A 618 28.20 -58.58 -31.14
CA THR A 618 29.51 -57.97 -30.75
C THR A 618 30.53 -57.39 -31.76
N SER A 619 30.76 -56.09 -31.57
CA SER A 619 32.03 -55.47 -31.14
C SER A 619 33.32 -55.57 -31.99
N GLY A 620 33.77 -54.38 -32.44
CA GLY A 620 35.07 -53.84 -31.99
C GLY A 620 36.25 -53.91 -32.98
N PRO A 621 37.28 -53.03 -32.83
CA PRO A 621 37.98 -52.47 -33.99
C PRO A 621 39.51 -52.63 -33.96
N ASN A 622 40.15 -52.25 -35.08
CA ASN A 622 41.41 -51.48 -35.21
C ASN A 622 41.98 -51.69 -36.63
N ASN A 623 42.83 -50.85 -37.23
CA ASN A 623 43.17 -49.41 -37.24
C ASN A 623 44.50 -49.31 -38.05
N ASN A 624 44.92 -48.11 -38.46
CA ASN A 624 46.30 -47.75 -38.87
C ASN A 624 46.83 -48.28 -40.24
N ASP A 625 47.65 -47.56 -41.03
CA ASP A 625 48.26 -46.22 -40.89
C ASP A 625 48.66 -45.61 -42.28
N ASN A 626 48.74 -44.27 -42.35
CA ASN A 626 49.74 -43.36 -42.98
C ASN A 626 50.53 -43.75 -44.27
N GLU A 627 51.06 -42.86 -45.14
CA GLU A 627 51.05 -41.38 -45.36
C GLU A 627 51.72 -41.11 -46.75
N GLY A 628 51.73 -39.86 -47.26
CA GLY A 628 52.68 -39.41 -48.32
C GLY A 628 52.07 -39.12 -49.71
N VAL A 629 51.49 -37.93 -49.97
CA VAL A 629 52.15 -36.66 -50.40
C VAL A 629 52.52 -36.57 -51.91
N ASN A 630 51.58 -35.97 -52.67
CA ASN A 630 51.74 -34.81 -53.58
C ASN A 630 52.69 -34.85 -54.82
N LEU A 631 52.15 -34.60 -56.03
CA LEU A 631 52.46 -33.40 -56.87
C LEU A 631 51.77 -33.39 -58.26
N ASN A 632 51.58 -32.18 -58.81
CA ASN A 632 50.81 -31.86 -60.04
C ASN A 632 51.52 -32.19 -61.37
N SER A 633 50.75 -32.57 -62.41
CA SER A 633 50.69 -31.86 -63.72
C SER A 633 49.84 -32.57 -64.79
N SER A 634 48.88 -31.85 -65.42
CA SER A 634 48.27 -32.20 -66.72
C SER A 634 49.18 -31.77 -67.89
N PRO A 635 48.82 -31.90 -69.20
CA PRO A 635 47.74 -32.69 -69.83
C PRO A 635 48.21 -33.54 -71.06
N SER A 636 47.33 -34.36 -71.66
CA SER A 636 47.06 -34.29 -73.12
C SER A 636 46.03 -35.30 -73.64
N LEU A 637 45.00 -34.76 -74.31
CA LEU A 637 44.18 -35.28 -75.41
C LEU A 637 43.39 -36.61 -75.29
N GLU A 638 42.09 -36.38 -75.27
CA GLU A 638 40.92 -37.24 -75.47
C GLU A 638 40.95 -38.18 -76.69
N SER A 639 40.22 -39.30 -76.56
CA SER A 639 39.28 -39.73 -77.60
C SER A 639 38.07 -40.47 -77.01
N VAL A 640 36.94 -39.76 -76.90
CA VAL A 640 35.53 -40.21 -76.88
C VAL A 640 35.19 -41.58 -76.25
N THR A 641 34.48 -41.56 -75.13
CA THR A 641 33.74 -42.71 -74.57
C THR A 641 32.24 -42.46 -74.53
N THR A 642 31.44 -43.49 -74.82
CA THR A 642 29.99 -43.50 -74.54
C THR A 642 29.75 -43.46 -73.03
N THR A 643 29.06 -42.43 -72.54
CA THR A 643 28.73 -42.29 -71.13
C THR A 643 27.58 -43.19 -70.72
N ASN A 644 27.85 -44.19 -69.87
CA ASN A 644 26.83 -44.76 -69.01
C ASN A 644 26.39 -43.66 -68.03
N GLU A 645 25.25 -43.03 -68.27
CA GLU A 645 24.72 -42.04 -67.35
C GLU A 645 24.31 -42.73 -66.04
N LYS A 646 24.65 -42.12 -64.90
CA LYS A 646 24.31 -42.66 -63.58
C LYS A 646 22.81 -42.46 -63.30
N VAL A 647 22.23 -43.38 -62.54
CA VAL A 647 20.89 -43.22 -61.95
C VAL A 647 20.91 -42.04 -60.99
N VAL A 648 19.94 -41.15 -61.11
CA VAL A 648 19.82 -39.89 -60.34
C VAL A 648 18.36 -39.61 -60.01
N ILE A 649 18.11 -38.94 -58.89
CA ILE A 649 16.80 -38.36 -58.58
C ILE A 649 16.84 -36.91 -59.08
N GLU A 650 15.90 -36.54 -59.94
CA GLU A 650 15.72 -35.16 -60.40
C GLU A 650 14.67 -34.43 -59.56
N PHE A 651 15.01 -33.20 -59.15
CA PHE A 651 14.11 -32.25 -58.51
C PHE A 651 14.31 -30.88 -59.17
N ASN A 652 13.22 -30.22 -59.57
CA ASN A 652 13.22 -28.94 -60.30
C ASN A 652 14.24 -28.87 -61.47
N GLY A 653 14.39 -29.96 -62.23
CA GLY A 653 15.30 -30.04 -63.38
C GLY A 653 16.79 -30.19 -63.03
N THR A 654 17.13 -30.34 -61.75
CA THR A 654 18.50 -30.62 -61.27
C THR A 654 18.62 -32.07 -60.84
N ALA A 655 19.68 -32.75 -61.28
CA ALA A 655 19.94 -34.15 -60.97
C ALA A 655 20.80 -34.31 -59.69
N TYR A 656 20.31 -35.13 -58.76
CA TYR A 656 20.93 -35.42 -57.47
C TYR A 656 21.37 -36.89 -57.38
N ASN A 657 22.56 -37.11 -56.83
CA ASN A 657 23.19 -38.41 -56.62
C ASN A 657 22.79 -39.01 -55.25
N ASN A 658 23.23 -40.24 -55.01
CA ASN A 658 22.98 -40.93 -53.76
C ASN A 658 23.62 -40.25 -52.54
N ASN A 659 22.78 -39.89 -51.57
CA ASN A 659 23.02 -39.11 -50.35
C ASN A 659 23.23 -37.60 -50.56
N ASP A 660 22.91 -37.04 -51.73
CA ASP A 660 22.87 -35.58 -51.91
C ASP A 660 21.71 -34.98 -51.09
N VAL A 661 21.89 -33.74 -50.63
CA VAL A 661 20.91 -33.00 -49.84
C VAL A 661 20.28 -31.90 -50.71
N ILE A 662 18.96 -31.95 -50.83
CA ILE A 662 18.14 -30.95 -51.52
C ILE A 662 17.69 -29.95 -50.47
N THR A 663 18.14 -28.69 -50.57
CA THR A 663 17.64 -27.61 -49.72
C THR A 663 16.57 -26.83 -50.48
N VAL A 664 15.40 -26.66 -49.87
CA VAL A 664 14.29 -25.86 -50.40
C VAL A 664 13.98 -24.72 -49.44
N PRO A 665 13.69 -23.50 -49.93
CA PRO A 665 13.17 -22.44 -49.06
C PRO A 665 11.82 -22.88 -48.48
N TYR A 666 11.48 -22.38 -47.29
CA TYR A 666 10.14 -22.55 -46.78
C TYR A 666 9.12 -21.78 -47.64
N ASP A 667 7.99 -22.43 -47.92
CA ASP A 667 6.84 -21.83 -48.59
C ASP A 667 5.57 -22.36 -47.89
N LYS A 668 4.80 -21.44 -47.31
CA LYS A 668 3.56 -21.72 -46.58
C LYS A 668 2.44 -22.21 -47.51
N ASP A 669 2.46 -21.80 -48.77
CA ASP A 669 1.46 -22.11 -49.79
C ASP A 669 1.88 -23.33 -50.65
N ASN A 670 3.18 -23.64 -50.77
CA ASN A 670 3.70 -24.83 -51.46
C ASN A 670 4.44 -25.81 -50.52
N SER A 671 3.68 -26.72 -49.91
CA SER A 671 4.24 -27.86 -49.18
C SER A 671 4.51 -29.10 -50.04
N HIS A 672 4.11 -29.07 -51.32
CA HIS A 672 4.13 -30.22 -52.22
C HIS A 672 5.38 -30.21 -53.12
N TYR A 673 6.17 -31.28 -53.09
CA TYR A 673 7.40 -31.43 -53.88
C TYR A 673 7.32 -32.66 -54.79
N ALA A 674 7.85 -32.54 -56.01
CA ALA A 674 7.83 -33.62 -57.00
C ALA A 674 9.25 -34.03 -57.42
N PHE A 675 9.48 -35.35 -57.49
CA PHE A 675 10.74 -35.98 -57.83
C PHE A 675 10.55 -36.91 -59.03
N LEU A 676 11.60 -37.09 -59.83
CA LEU A 676 11.62 -38.02 -60.95
C LEU A 676 12.90 -38.87 -60.93
N LEU A 677 12.78 -40.20 -61.00
CA LEU A 677 13.93 -41.09 -61.15
C LEU A 677 14.37 -41.13 -62.62
N LYS A 678 15.62 -40.75 -62.91
CA LYS A 678 16.20 -40.79 -64.26
C LYS A 678 17.29 -41.84 -64.39
N ASN A 679 17.49 -42.29 -65.62
CA ASN A 679 18.56 -43.20 -66.07
C ASN A 679 18.54 -44.60 -65.43
N TYR A 680 17.41 -45.00 -64.85
CA TYR A 680 17.17 -46.35 -64.34
C TYR A 680 16.74 -47.32 -65.47
N PRO A 681 17.00 -48.65 -65.35
CA PRO A 681 16.52 -49.65 -66.32
C PRO A 681 14.99 -49.75 -66.32
N LYS A 682 14.36 -49.66 -67.50
CA LYS A 682 12.90 -49.56 -67.62
C LYS A 682 12.11 -50.88 -67.51
N ASP A 683 12.79 -52.01 -67.39
CA ASP A 683 12.18 -53.35 -67.57
C ASP A 683 11.73 -54.01 -66.25
N ASP A 684 11.82 -53.33 -65.11
CA ASP A 684 11.63 -53.93 -63.77
C ASP A 684 10.89 -53.02 -62.76
N SER A 685 10.59 -53.59 -61.58
CA SER A 685 9.80 -52.96 -60.52
C SER A 685 10.52 -51.83 -59.76
N LEU A 686 9.88 -50.67 -59.67
CA LEU A 686 10.28 -49.51 -58.87
C LEU A 686 9.36 -49.37 -57.64
N ASN A 687 9.92 -49.06 -56.48
CA ASN A 687 9.16 -48.63 -55.31
C ASN A 687 9.87 -47.52 -54.52
N TRP A 688 9.16 -46.42 -54.30
CA TRP A 688 9.62 -45.32 -53.46
C TRP A 688 9.31 -45.57 -51.98
N GLN A 689 10.18 -45.07 -51.11
CA GLN A 689 9.96 -44.95 -49.67
C GLN A 689 10.29 -43.52 -49.22
N VAL A 690 9.49 -43.00 -48.30
CA VAL A 690 9.72 -41.70 -47.66
C VAL A 690 9.95 -41.96 -46.17
N LEU A 691 11.18 -41.72 -45.73
CA LEU A 691 11.60 -41.98 -44.35
C LEU A 691 11.65 -40.67 -43.54
N TYR A 692 11.05 -40.68 -42.35
CA TYR A 692 11.21 -39.62 -41.35
C TYR A 692 11.97 -40.19 -40.15
N LEU A 693 13.11 -39.56 -39.81
CA LEU A 693 14.04 -40.02 -38.77
C LEU A 693 14.47 -41.51 -38.92
N GLY A 694 14.45 -42.04 -40.15
CA GLY A 694 14.81 -43.43 -40.47
C GLY A 694 13.66 -44.43 -40.47
N SER A 695 12.48 -44.06 -39.97
CA SER A 695 11.25 -44.88 -40.02
C SER A 695 10.46 -44.62 -41.30
N ASP A 696 9.77 -45.63 -41.83
CA ASP A 696 8.95 -45.51 -43.05
C ASP A 696 7.62 -44.79 -42.77
N TYR A 697 7.41 -43.64 -43.42
CA TYR A 697 6.19 -42.84 -43.38
C TYR A 697 5.63 -42.58 -44.79
N THR A 698 5.91 -43.47 -45.75
CA THR A 698 5.52 -43.35 -47.16
C THR A 698 4.01 -43.10 -47.32
N SER A 699 3.17 -43.82 -46.57
CA SER A 699 1.71 -43.68 -46.59
C SER A 699 1.18 -42.35 -46.04
N LYS A 700 1.98 -41.59 -45.30
CA LYS A 700 1.61 -40.30 -44.69
C LYS A 700 2.03 -39.10 -45.54
N HIS A 701 3.14 -39.22 -46.27
CA HIS A 701 3.75 -38.09 -46.99
C HIS A 701 3.59 -38.16 -48.50
N VAL A 702 3.33 -39.32 -49.11
CA VAL A 702 3.25 -39.42 -50.58
C VAL A 702 1.87 -39.00 -51.11
N THR A 703 1.85 -38.26 -52.21
CA THR A 703 0.62 -37.71 -52.83
C THR A 703 0.20 -38.42 -54.14
N ASN A 704 0.94 -39.45 -54.58
CA ASN A 704 0.63 -40.30 -55.73
C ASN A 704 0.91 -41.78 -55.44
N GLU A 705 0.79 -42.69 -56.42
CA GLU A 705 1.23 -44.08 -56.21
C GLU A 705 2.77 -44.18 -56.26
N PRO A 706 3.46 -44.71 -55.22
CA PRO A 706 4.93 -44.73 -55.13
C PRO A 706 5.59 -45.81 -56.02
N LYS A 707 5.00 -46.13 -57.17
CA LYS A 707 5.41 -47.23 -58.08
C LYS A 707 5.87 -46.76 -59.46
N TYR A 708 5.66 -45.49 -59.77
CA TYR A 708 6.04 -44.87 -61.04
C TYR A 708 7.39 -44.15 -60.92
N ASP A 709 7.94 -43.73 -62.05
CA ASP A 709 9.20 -42.96 -62.08
C ASP A 709 9.06 -41.57 -61.45
N ASN A 710 7.83 -41.09 -61.19
CA ASN A 710 7.55 -39.88 -60.44
C ASN A 710 7.04 -40.14 -59.00
N LEU A 711 7.46 -39.28 -58.08
CA LEU A 711 6.97 -39.22 -56.70
C LEU A 711 6.54 -37.80 -56.34
N GLY A 712 5.32 -37.63 -55.85
CA GLY A 712 4.89 -36.41 -55.16
C GLY A 712 4.89 -36.63 -53.66
N ILE A 713 5.34 -35.65 -52.88
CA ILE A 713 5.26 -35.66 -51.41
C ILE A 713 4.68 -34.35 -50.87
N ASP A 714 4.08 -34.41 -49.68
CA ASP A 714 3.68 -33.25 -48.87
C ASP A 714 4.53 -33.17 -47.59
N MET A 715 5.24 -32.05 -47.42
CA MET A 715 6.09 -31.74 -46.27
C MET A 715 5.47 -30.74 -45.29
N LYS A 716 4.16 -30.45 -45.36
CA LYS A 716 3.52 -29.34 -44.63
C LYS A 716 3.95 -29.19 -43.16
N LYS A 717 4.06 -30.32 -42.43
CA LYS A 717 4.42 -30.37 -40.99
C LYS A 717 5.78 -31.04 -40.70
N VAL A 718 6.71 -31.11 -41.67
CA VAL A 718 8.01 -31.79 -41.51
C VAL A 718 9.12 -31.03 -42.22
N TYR A 719 10.22 -30.74 -41.52
CA TYR A 719 11.35 -29.96 -42.05
C TYR A 719 12.39 -30.79 -42.84
N SER A 720 12.43 -32.12 -42.66
CA SER A 720 13.42 -33.01 -43.30
C SER A 720 12.84 -34.40 -43.57
N LEU A 721 13.00 -34.90 -44.80
CA LEU A 721 12.62 -36.27 -45.20
C LEU A 721 13.71 -36.92 -46.06
N ASP A 722 13.90 -38.22 -45.87
CA ASP A 722 14.77 -39.06 -46.70
C ASP A 722 13.92 -39.73 -47.79
N ILE A 723 14.15 -39.38 -49.06
CA ILE A 723 13.44 -39.91 -50.21
C ILE A 723 14.29 -41.02 -50.83
N VAL A 724 13.79 -42.25 -50.83
CA VAL A 724 14.50 -43.44 -51.30
C VAL A 724 13.76 -44.06 -52.49
N ALA A 725 14.41 -44.19 -53.63
CA ALA A 725 13.94 -45.03 -54.73
C ALA A 725 14.65 -46.39 -54.70
N ASN A 726 13.89 -47.48 -54.62
CA ASN A 726 14.42 -48.85 -54.70
C ASN A 726 14.10 -49.44 -56.08
N TYR A 727 15.12 -49.93 -56.79
CA TYR A 727 15.02 -50.52 -58.13
C TYR A 727 16.12 -51.60 -58.29
N ASN A 728 15.79 -52.78 -58.81
CA ASN A 728 16.74 -53.87 -59.16
C ASN A 728 17.81 -54.17 -58.09
N ASP A 729 17.37 -54.38 -56.84
CA ASP A 729 18.22 -54.58 -55.64
C ASP A 729 19.22 -53.44 -55.33
N GLN A 730 19.08 -52.31 -56.01
CA GLN A 730 19.79 -51.05 -55.76
C GLN A 730 18.84 -50.02 -55.14
N LYS A 731 19.43 -49.02 -54.50
CA LYS A 731 18.69 -47.85 -54.01
C LYS A 731 19.47 -46.57 -54.19
N ILE A 732 18.75 -45.49 -54.47
CA ILE A 732 19.23 -44.13 -54.40
C ILE A 732 18.42 -43.37 -53.36
N LYS A 733 19.10 -42.68 -52.45
CA LYS A 733 18.51 -41.82 -51.42
C LYS A 733 18.90 -40.38 -51.70
N VAL A 734 17.98 -39.44 -51.54
CA VAL A 734 18.27 -38.01 -51.36
C VAL A 734 17.57 -37.51 -50.10
N THR A 735 18.16 -36.57 -49.39
CA THR A 735 17.51 -35.95 -48.23
C THR A 735 16.98 -34.58 -48.65
N ILE A 736 15.66 -34.37 -48.62
CA ILE A 736 15.09 -33.03 -48.78
C ILE A 736 14.96 -32.37 -47.41
N LYS A 737 15.44 -31.13 -47.31
CA LYS A 737 15.37 -30.28 -46.12
C LYS A 737 14.84 -28.91 -46.47
N ARG A 738 14.01 -28.36 -45.59
CA ARG A 738 13.66 -26.94 -45.60
C ARG A 738 14.79 -26.13 -45.00
N GLU A 739 15.07 -24.99 -45.60
CA GLU A 739 15.86 -23.92 -44.97
C GLU A 739 15.04 -23.39 -43.77
N LEU A 740 15.63 -23.45 -42.58
CA LEU A 740 15.01 -22.97 -41.34
C LEU A 740 15.34 -21.49 -41.17
N GLU A 741 14.39 -20.70 -40.65
CA GLU A 741 14.65 -19.30 -40.36
C GLU A 741 15.40 -19.14 -39.02
N ASP A 742 16.42 -18.28 -39.00
CA ASP A 742 17.15 -17.91 -37.78
C ASP A 742 16.20 -17.21 -36.79
N PHE A 743 16.18 -17.66 -35.53
CA PHE A 743 15.40 -17.02 -34.47
C PHE A 743 16.08 -17.09 -33.11
N ASN A 744 15.82 -16.06 -32.29
CA ASN A 744 16.34 -15.94 -30.93
C ASN A 744 15.22 -16.06 -29.90
N LEU A 745 15.50 -16.72 -28.77
CA LEU A 745 14.60 -16.77 -27.62
C LEU A 745 14.60 -15.43 -26.87
N VAL A 746 13.53 -14.65 -27.03
CA VAL A 746 13.38 -13.33 -26.40
C VAL A 746 13.06 -13.46 -24.92
N ASP A 747 12.11 -14.32 -24.55
CA ASP A 747 11.75 -14.62 -23.15
C ASP A 747 10.85 -15.87 -23.09
N ILE A 748 10.70 -16.46 -21.90
CA ILE A 748 9.57 -17.36 -21.62
C ILE A 748 8.59 -16.70 -20.66
N TYR A 749 7.33 -17.11 -20.75
CA TYR A 749 6.22 -16.63 -19.93
C TYR A 749 5.47 -17.80 -19.28
N ALA A 750 4.83 -17.54 -18.14
CA ALA A 750 3.98 -18.49 -17.43
C ALA A 750 2.71 -17.80 -16.89
N LYS A 751 1.54 -18.44 -17.04
CA LYS A 751 0.27 -18.02 -16.45
C LYS A 751 -0.53 -19.21 -15.89
N PRO A 752 -1.30 -19.06 -14.79
CA PRO A 752 -2.31 -20.04 -14.40
C PRO A 752 -3.55 -19.98 -15.31
N GLU A 753 -4.09 -21.13 -15.70
CA GLU A 753 -5.30 -21.24 -16.54
C GLU A 753 -6.51 -20.52 -15.91
N ASP A 754 -6.65 -20.62 -14.58
CA ASP A 754 -7.73 -20.01 -13.80
C ASP A 754 -7.53 -18.52 -13.49
N SER A 755 -6.38 -17.94 -13.83
CA SER A 755 -6.02 -16.56 -13.52
C SER A 755 -5.04 -15.99 -14.55
N PRO A 756 -5.46 -15.82 -15.82
CA PRO A 756 -4.55 -15.57 -16.94
C PRO A 756 -3.75 -14.27 -16.84
N ARG A 757 -4.22 -13.27 -16.06
CA ARG A 757 -3.47 -12.02 -15.81
C ARG A 757 -2.35 -12.14 -14.77
N ARG A 758 -2.19 -13.28 -14.10
CA ARG A 758 -1.05 -13.57 -13.18
C ARG A 758 0.16 -14.05 -13.99
N ILE A 759 0.73 -13.19 -14.82
CA ILE A 759 1.83 -13.53 -15.72
C ILE A 759 3.19 -13.30 -15.06
N ALA A 760 4.06 -14.30 -15.09
CA ALA A 760 5.50 -14.16 -14.84
C ALA A 760 6.29 -14.31 -16.15
N LYS A 761 7.43 -13.62 -16.25
CA LYS A 761 8.43 -13.77 -17.32
C LYS A 761 9.73 -14.35 -16.77
N THR A 762 10.67 -14.70 -17.65
CA THR A 762 12.02 -15.19 -17.30
C THR A 762 12.64 -14.43 -16.12
N GLY A 763 13.24 -15.18 -15.19
CA GLY A 763 13.94 -14.60 -14.03
C GLY A 763 13.03 -13.96 -12.97
N LYS A 764 11.70 -14.02 -13.14
CA LYS A 764 10.72 -13.59 -12.14
C LYS A 764 9.90 -14.78 -11.62
N LYS A 765 9.53 -14.72 -10.34
CA LYS A 765 8.76 -15.78 -9.67
C LYS A 765 7.27 -15.68 -9.95
N LEU A 766 6.65 -16.83 -10.22
CA LEU A 766 5.20 -16.99 -10.21
C LEU A 766 4.76 -17.64 -8.90
N TYR A 767 4.04 -16.89 -8.07
CA TYR A 767 3.55 -17.40 -6.80
C TYR A 767 2.15 -18.00 -6.95
N LEU A 768 1.95 -19.21 -6.42
CA LEU A 768 0.66 -19.91 -6.43
C LEU A 768 0.13 -20.14 -5.02
N LYS A 769 -1.18 -20.02 -4.87
CA LYS A 769 -1.88 -20.20 -3.59
C LYS A 769 -1.88 -21.67 -3.13
N GLY A 770 -1.23 -21.94 -2.00
CA GLY A 770 -1.27 -23.25 -1.34
C GLY A 770 -2.61 -23.61 -0.71
N SER A 771 -2.77 -24.87 -0.31
CA SER A 771 -3.92 -25.38 0.42
C SER A 771 -3.99 -24.80 1.82
N ALA A 772 -5.20 -24.46 2.28
CA ALA A 772 -5.43 -23.99 3.64
C ALA A 772 -5.39 -25.11 4.70
N THR A 773 -5.21 -26.38 4.30
CA THR A 773 -5.09 -27.51 5.24
C THR A 773 -4.08 -28.55 4.75
N SER A 774 -3.22 -29.04 5.64
CA SER A 774 -2.19 -30.05 5.33
C SER A 774 -2.74 -31.43 4.95
N LEU A 775 -4.05 -31.64 4.98
CA LEU A 775 -4.73 -32.89 4.61
C LEU A 775 -4.95 -33.03 3.10
N THR A 776 -4.91 -31.92 2.36
CA THR A 776 -5.09 -31.88 0.91
C THR A 776 -4.01 -31.00 0.30
N LYS A 777 -3.33 -31.46 -0.74
CA LYS A 777 -2.42 -30.64 -1.55
C LYS A 777 -3.20 -29.93 -2.65
N ALA A 778 -2.95 -28.64 -2.86
CA ALA A 778 -3.47 -27.94 -4.02
C ALA A 778 -2.86 -28.51 -5.32
N ASN A 779 -3.62 -28.45 -6.41
CA ASN A 779 -3.14 -28.78 -7.75
C ASN A 779 -3.69 -27.70 -8.69
N ARG A 780 -2.84 -27.15 -9.55
CA ARG A 780 -3.18 -26.05 -10.45
C ARG A 780 -2.51 -26.26 -11.79
N LYS A 781 -3.23 -25.90 -12.85
CA LYS A 781 -2.74 -25.93 -14.23
C LYS A 781 -2.09 -24.60 -14.59
N LEU A 782 -0.99 -24.69 -15.32
CA LEU A 782 -0.20 -23.57 -15.78
C LEU A 782 0.15 -23.75 -17.25
N ASP A 783 0.07 -22.64 -17.97
CA ASP A 783 0.41 -22.54 -19.37
C ASP A 783 1.73 -21.78 -19.47
N PHE A 784 2.69 -22.34 -20.20
CA PHE A 784 3.99 -21.76 -20.45
C PHE A 784 4.18 -21.56 -21.95
N SER A 785 4.81 -20.46 -22.34
CA SER A 785 5.00 -20.08 -23.73
C SER A 785 6.41 -19.52 -23.97
N VAL A 786 6.99 -19.81 -25.14
CA VAL A 786 8.22 -19.16 -25.63
C VAL A 786 7.88 -17.94 -26.49
N ASN A 787 8.46 -16.80 -26.16
CA ASN A 787 8.46 -15.62 -27.01
C ASN A 787 9.77 -15.59 -27.81
N ILE A 788 9.67 -15.62 -29.14
CA ILE A 788 10.79 -15.71 -30.08
C ILE A 788 10.78 -14.52 -31.05
N SER A 789 11.97 -14.15 -31.55
CA SER A 789 12.13 -13.09 -32.56
C SER A 789 13.03 -13.55 -33.70
N PRO A 790 12.57 -13.52 -34.96
CA PRO A 790 11.18 -13.21 -35.39
C PRO A 790 10.15 -14.21 -34.84
N ASN A 791 8.86 -13.84 -34.87
CA ASN A 791 7.79 -14.75 -34.46
C ASN A 791 7.50 -15.74 -35.60
N LEU A 792 8.03 -16.95 -35.47
CA LEU A 792 7.87 -18.04 -36.43
C LEU A 792 6.64 -18.91 -36.12
N SER A 793 6.08 -19.58 -37.13
CA SER A 793 5.06 -20.60 -36.91
C SER A 793 5.71 -21.93 -36.49
N THR A 794 4.97 -22.80 -35.81
CA THR A 794 5.49 -24.07 -35.27
C THR A 794 6.03 -25.00 -36.37
N GLY A 795 5.61 -24.84 -37.63
CA GLY A 795 6.12 -25.60 -38.78
C GLY A 795 7.48 -25.13 -39.32
N ASP A 796 7.93 -23.94 -38.91
CA ASP A 796 9.16 -23.29 -39.39
C ASP A 796 10.34 -23.54 -38.44
N ILE A 797 10.07 -24.17 -37.30
CA ILE A 797 10.99 -24.41 -36.19
C ILE A 797 11.31 -25.91 -36.14
N SER A 798 12.58 -26.29 -35.97
CA SER A 798 12.91 -27.70 -35.77
C SER A 798 12.40 -28.18 -34.41
N VAL A 799 12.00 -29.45 -34.35
CA VAL A 799 11.64 -30.16 -33.10
C VAL A 799 12.78 -30.13 -32.06
N GLN A 800 14.02 -29.87 -32.48
CA GLN A 800 15.18 -29.73 -31.60
C GLN A 800 15.53 -28.28 -31.21
N ASP A 801 14.93 -27.28 -31.87
CA ASP A 801 15.26 -25.85 -31.67
C ASP A 801 14.40 -25.19 -30.59
N ILE A 802 13.40 -25.90 -30.05
CA ILE A 802 12.72 -25.60 -28.79
C ILE A 802 12.66 -26.88 -27.97
N ILE A 803 13.20 -26.84 -26.75
CA ILE A 803 13.15 -27.95 -25.78
C ILE A 803 12.73 -27.39 -24.42
N TRP A 804 11.63 -27.89 -23.87
CA TRP A 804 11.21 -27.59 -22.51
C TRP A 804 11.75 -28.62 -21.52
N TYR A 805 12.11 -28.17 -20.31
CA TYR A 805 12.51 -29.01 -19.19
C TYR A 805 11.73 -28.60 -17.94
N TYR A 806 11.09 -29.57 -17.28
CA TYR A 806 10.29 -29.30 -16.07
C TYR A 806 10.31 -30.49 -15.11
N GLU A 807 10.19 -30.23 -13.81
CA GLU A 807 10.09 -31.30 -12.82
C GLU A 807 8.76 -32.06 -12.97
N LYS A 808 8.81 -33.39 -13.10
CA LYS A 808 7.62 -34.26 -13.03
C LYS A 808 7.48 -34.79 -11.59
N PRO A 809 6.37 -34.47 -10.87
CA PRO A 809 6.14 -35.04 -9.55
C PRO A 809 5.95 -36.56 -9.62
N ASN A 810 6.57 -37.29 -8.68
CA ASN A 810 6.39 -38.73 -8.44
C ASN A 810 6.94 -39.71 -9.51
N SER A 811 7.83 -39.31 -10.43
CA SER A 811 8.55 -40.24 -11.32
C SER A 811 10.00 -40.51 -10.84
N GLN A 812 10.52 -41.72 -11.05
CA GLN A 812 11.93 -42.04 -10.73
C GLN A 812 12.94 -41.23 -11.56
N TYR A 813 12.52 -40.75 -12.73
CA TYR A 813 13.24 -39.79 -13.56
C TYR A 813 12.56 -38.43 -13.41
N ASN A 814 13.21 -37.48 -12.72
CA ASN A 814 12.60 -36.23 -12.26
C ASN A 814 12.38 -35.15 -13.33
N LEU A 815 12.60 -35.44 -14.62
CA LEU A 815 12.58 -34.45 -15.71
C LEU A 815 11.59 -34.86 -16.81
N GLY A 816 10.56 -34.03 -16.99
CA GLY A 816 9.75 -34.01 -18.20
C GLY A 816 10.42 -33.18 -19.29
N GLN A 817 10.23 -33.59 -20.54
CA GLN A 817 10.72 -32.89 -21.72
C GLN A 817 9.62 -32.85 -22.79
N ASN A 818 9.42 -31.69 -23.40
CA ASN A 818 8.63 -31.50 -24.63
C ASN A 818 9.54 -30.84 -25.68
N TYR A 819 9.27 -31.09 -26.96
CA TYR A 819 10.17 -30.81 -28.07
C TYR A 819 9.38 -30.18 -29.23
N GLY A 820 9.85 -29.04 -29.75
CA GLY A 820 9.20 -28.28 -30.83
C GLY A 820 7.97 -27.45 -30.43
N ASP A 821 7.36 -27.72 -29.27
CA ASP A 821 6.17 -27.01 -28.81
C ASP A 821 6.50 -25.57 -28.34
N LYS A 822 5.89 -24.56 -28.97
CA LYS A 822 5.96 -23.16 -28.48
C LYS A 822 5.28 -23.00 -27.11
N ASP A 823 4.16 -23.70 -26.93
CA ASP A 823 3.30 -23.62 -25.74
C ASP A 823 3.13 -24.98 -25.08
N ILE A 824 3.28 -25.04 -23.75
CA ILE A 824 3.10 -26.27 -22.97
C ILE A 824 2.21 -26.06 -21.76
N HIS A 825 1.45 -27.10 -21.41
CA HIS A 825 0.45 -27.07 -20.34
C HIS A 825 0.84 -28.08 -19.24
N ILE A 826 1.11 -27.59 -18.03
CA ILE A 826 1.60 -28.41 -16.90
C ILE A 826 0.65 -28.32 -15.71
N SER A 827 0.24 -29.46 -15.15
CA SER A 827 -0.46 -29.52 -13.85
C SER A 827 0.56 -29.70 -12.72
N LEU A 828 0.74 -28.67 -11.89
CA LEU A 828 1.66 -28.70 -10.74
C LEU A 828 0.89 -28.96 -9.44
N THR A 829 1.42 -29.85 -8.60
CA THR A 829 0.88 -30.15 -7.26
C THR A 829 1.70 -29.44 -6.19
N GLU A 830 1.06 -29.01 -5.12
CA GLU A 830 1.70 -28.28 -4.01
C GLU A 830 2.85 -29.06 -3.35
N GLN A 831 3.98 -28.38 -3.19
CA GLN A 831 5.16 -28.85 -2.45
C GLN A 831 5.97 -27.66 -1.90
N ASP A 832 6.79 -27.91 -0.88
CA ASP A 832 7.65 -26.90 -0.25
C ASP A 832 8.84 -26.46 -1.13
N LYS A 833 9.13 -27.21 -2.19
CA LYS A 833 10.20 -26.92 -3.16
C LYS A 833 9.69 -26.02 -4.28
N THR A 834 10.55 -25.12 -4.75
CA THR A 834 10.32 -24.33 -5.96
C THR A 834 10.38 -25.23 -7.19
N TYR A 835 9.34 -25.19 -8.02
CA TYR A 835 9.35 -25.83 -9.33
C TYR A 835 10.17 -24.98 -10.31
N TRP A 836 11.07 -25.64 -11.04
CA TRP A 836 11.79 -25.04 -12.15
C TRP A 836 11.18 -25.50 -13.47
N VAL A 837 10.78 -24.53 -14.30
CA VAL A 837 10.39 -24.77 -15.69
C VAL A 837 11.32 -23.94 -16.57
N LYS A 838 11.96 -24.61 -17.52
CA LYS A 838 12.95 -24.03 -18.42
C LYS A 838 12.57 -24.29 -19.86
N ALA A 839 12.90 -23.36 -20.75
CA ALA A 839 12.99 -23.64 -22.18
C ALA A 839 14.40 -23.34 -22.66
N LYS A 840 14.93 -24.22 -23.51
CA LYS A 840 16.08 -23.95 -24.35
C LYS A 840 15.59 -23.77 -25.78
N ALA A 841 15.82 -22.61 -26.39
CA ALA A 841 15.38 -22.36 -27.75
C ALA A 841 16.28 -21.39 -28.51
N GLY A 842 16.27 -21.50 -29.85
CA GLY A 842 16.96 -20.63 -30.80
C GLY A 842 17.75 -21.39 -31.85
N ASN A 843 17.89 -20.77 -33.03
CA ASN A 843 18.58 -21.30 -34.21
C ASN A 843 19.32 -20.13 -34.90
N PRO A 844 20.63 -20.23 -35.21
CA PRO A 844 21.53 -21.37 -34.96
C PRO A 844 22.02 -21.45 -33.52
N GLU A 845 21.96 -20.37 -32.74
CA GLU A 845 22.35 -20.34 -31.34
C GLU A 845 21.13 -20.49 -30.42
N SER A 846 21.20 -21.46 -29.49
CA SER A 846 20.11 -21.74 -28.55
C SER A 846 20.41 -21.24 -27.14
N MET A 847 19.51 -20.45 -26.58
CA MET A 847 19.59 -19.90 -25.23
C MET A 847 18.66 -20.65 -24.27
N GLU A 848 19.09 -20.87 -23.02
CA GLU A 848 18.25 -21.41 -21.95
C GLU A 848 17.68 -20.28 -21.08
N LYS A 849 16.36 -20.30 -20.85
CA LYS A 849 15.64 -19.39 -19.94
C LYS A 849 14.76 -20.17 -18.96
N ALA A 850 14.52 -19.60 -17.79
CA ALA A 850 13.86 -20.29 -16.67
C ALA A 850 12.83 -19.40 -15.93
N ILE A 851 11.77 -20.05 -15.45
CA ILE A 851 10.77 -19.49 -14.51
C ILE A 851 10.73 -20.37 -13.26
N GLU A 852 10.71 -19.71 -12.11
CA GLU A 852 10.50 -20.32 -10.80
C GLU A 852 9.02 -20.24 -10.41
N VAL A 853 8.38 -21.38 -10.12
CA VAL A 853 7.00 -21.44 -9.62
C VAL A 853 7.00 -21.86 -8.15
N VAL A 854 6.43 -21.02 -7.29
CA VAL A 854 6.54 -21.12 -5.82
C VAL A 854 5.16 -21.18 -5.19
N TRP A 855 4.88 -22.22 -4.41
CA TRP A 855 3.67 -22.28 -3.59
C TRP A 855 3.85 -21.47 -2.30
N PHE A 856 2.81 -20.73 -1.89
CA PHE A 856 2.83 -19.96 -0.64
C PHE A 856 1.68 -20.35 0.29
N ASP A 857 1.97 -20.36 1.58
CA ASP A 857 0.99 -20.67 2.63
C ASP A 857 -0.01 -19.50 2.82
N THR A 858 -1.29 -19.85 2.95
CA THR A 858 -2.41 -18.93 3.19
C THR A 858 -2.84 -18.87 4.66
N ASN A 859 -2.20 -19.64 5.53
CA ASN A 859 -2.49 -19.70 6.95
C ASN A 859 -2.46 -18.32 7.61
N ARG A 860 -3.41 -18.11 8.52
CA ARG A 860 -3.53 -16.89 9.30
C ARG A 860 -2.75 -17.04 10.60
N SER A 861 -1.68 -16.27 10.74
CA SER A 861 -0.88 -16.21 11.96
C SER A 861 -1.28 -15.02 12.82
N THR A 862 -1.26 -15.18 14.14
CA THR A 862 -1.34 -14.06 15.07
C THR A 862 0.06 -13.50 15.32
N TYR A 863 0.17 -12.18 15.46
CA TYR A 863 1.44 -11.54 15.80
C TYR A 863 1.24 -10.39 16.79
N ASN A 864 2.28 -10.05 17.54
CA ASN A 864 2.25 -8.89 18.42
C ASN A 864 2.52 -7.62 17.62
N PHE A 865 1.45 -6.88 17.32
CA PHE A 865 1.54 -5.62 16.58
C PHE A 865 2.25 -4.49 17.36
N LEU A 866 2.21 -4.52 18.69
CA LEU A 866 2.83 -3.51 19.54
C LEU A 866 4.14 -4.02 20.16
N PRO A 867 5.18 -3.17 20.27
CA PRO A 867 6.39 -3.50 21.03
C PRO A 867 6.06 -3.90 22.48
N PRO A 868 6.82 -4.82 23.11
CA PRO A 868 6.52 -5.31 24.47
C PRO A 868 6.32 -4.20 25.51
N ASN A 869 7.15 -3.16 25.46
CA ASN A 869 7.12 -2.03 26.39
C ASN A 869 5.83 -1.20 26.26
N VAL A 870 5.30 -1.06 25.04
CA VAL A 870 4.05 -0.34 24.76
C VAL A 870 2.85 -1.17 25.23
N ASN A 871 2.92 -2.50 25.05
CA ASN A 871 1.88 -3.41 25.50
C ASN A 871 1.80 -3.48 27.04
N ALA A 872 2.95 -3.44 27.74
CA ALA A 872 3.02 -3.34 29.19
C ALA A 872 2.37 -2.03 29.70
N LEU A 873 2.77 -0.88 29.14
CA LEU A 873 2.21 0.42 29.49
C LEU A 873 0.69 0.51 29.26
N LEU A 874 0.17 -0.09 28.18
CA LEU A 874 -1.26 -0.21 27.92
C LEU A 874 -1.98 -1.10 28.93
N SER A 875 -1.34 -2.19 29.40
CA SER A 875 -1.91 -3.05 30.43
C SER A 875 -1.98 -2.34 31.78
N ASP A 876 -0.94 -1.61 32.17
CA ASP A 876 -0.90 -0.93 33.46
C ASP A 876 -1.83 0.29 33.51
N THR A 877 -1.87 1.12 32.46
CA THR A 877 -2.88 2.19 32.33
C THR A 877 -4.30 1.65 32.25
N PHE A 878 -4.53 0.47 31.69
CA PHE A 878 -5.85 -0.17 31.76
C PHE A 878 -6.24 -0.59 33.18
N LYS A 879 -5.32 -1.15 33.98
CA LYS A 879 -5.59 -1.49 35.39
C LYS A 879 -5.94 -0.24 36.22
N GLU A 880 -5.29 0.89 35.96
CA GLU A 880 -5.66 2.17 36.58
C GLU A 880 -7.09 2.60 36.22
N ILE A 881 -7.49 2.43 34.95
CA ILE A 881 -8.86 2.74 34.51
C ILE A 881 -9.87 1.75 35.12
N GLU A 882 -9.55 0.46 35.20
CA GLU A 882 -10.40 -0.57 35.79
C GLU A 882 -10.66 -0.30 37.28
N ASN A 883 -9.61 0.01 38.06
CA ASN A 883 -9.69 0.41 39.46
C ASN A 883 -10.59 1.66 39.68
N ASN A 884 -10.59 2.58 38.72
CA ASN A 884 -11.45 3.77 38.76
C ASN A 884 -12.88 3.49 38.22
N PHE A 885 -13.08 2.47 37.39
CA PHE A 885 -14.36 2.12 36.79
C PHE A 885 -15.31 1.42 37.78
N ASP A 886 -14.77 0.69 38.75
CA ASP A 886 -15.54 0.02 39.82
C ASP A 886 -16.36 1.03 40.67
N LEU A 887 -15.93 2.30 40.72
CA LEU A 887 -16.69 3.39 41.31
C LEU A 887 -17.96 3.73 40.52
N MET A 888 -17.98 3.54 39.20
CA MET A 888 -19.09 3.97 38.33
C MET A 888 -20.36 3.12 38.55
N GLY A 889 -20.20 1.84 38.88
CA GLY A 889 -21.30 0.95 39.29
C GLY A 889 -22.03 1.41 40.55
N LYS A 890 -21.42 2.30 41.35
CA LYS A 890 -21.99 2.90 42.56
C LYS A 890 -22.92 4.09 42.28
N TYR A 891 -22.81 4.72 41.10
CA TYR A 891 -23.52 5.95 40.73
C TYR A 891 -24.62 5.77 39.67
N ILE A 892 -24.71 4.61 39.00
CA ILE A 892 -25.75 4.30 38.02
C ILE A 892 -26.52 3.01 38.42
N PRO A 893 -27.39 3.08 39.44
CA PRO A 893 -28.15 1.91 39.92
C PRO A 893 -29.35 1.59 39.01
N ILE A 894 -29.11 1.03 37.82
CA ILE A 894 -30.16 0.37 37.04
C ILE A 894 -30.38 -1.01 37.66
N ALA A 895 -31.55 -1.20 38.28
CA ALA A 895 -31.87 -2.40 39.06
C ALA A 895 -31.61 -3.69 38.26
N GLY A 896 -30.60 -4.45 38.69
CA GLY A 896 -30.23 -5.74 38.11
C GLY A 896 -29.17 -5.71 37.01
N MET A 897 -28.76 -4.56 36.46
CA MET A 897 -27.66 -4.53 35.48
C MET A 897 -26.28 -4.42 36.17
N LYS A 898 -25.32 -5.24 35.73
CA LYS A 898 -23.91 -5.14 36.12
C LYS A 898 -23.09 -4.63 34.93
N PHE A 899 -22.49 -3.46 35.08
CA PHE A 899 -21.52 -2.95 34.11
C PHE A 899 -20.15 -3.58 34.36
N LYS A 900 -19.37 -3.76 33.29
CA LYS A 900 -18.00 -4.24 33.30
C LYS A 900 -17.20 -3.48 32.26
N LEU A 901 -15.94 -3.20 32.56
CA LEU A 901 -14.98 -2.78 31.56
C LEU A 901 -14.44 -4.05 30.88
N ASP A 902 -14.54 -4.13 29.55
CA ASP A 902 -13.95 -5.24 28.81
C ASP A 902 -12.44 -4.99 28.67
N PRO A 903 -11.57 -5.97 28.99
CA PRO A 903 -10.12 -5.77 29.01
C PRO A 903 -9.60 -5.32 27.65
N ILE A 904 -8.64 -4.39 27.65
CA ILE A 904 -7.93 -4.02 26.42
C ILE A 904 -7.21 -5.26 25.87
N LYS A 905 -7.49 -5.58 24.60
CA LYS A 905 -6.90 -6.70 23.87
C LYS A 905 -6.20 -6.19 22.63
N THR A 906 -4.93 -6.54 22.49
CA THR A 906 -4.18 -6.39 21.24
C THR A 906 -4.38 -7.63 20.38
N GLU A 907 -4.77 -7.43 19.12
CA GLU A 907 -4.85 -8.47 18.10
C GLU A 907 -4.06 -8.03 16.88
N GLY A 908 -2.97 -8.74 16.56
CA GLY A 908 -2.33 -8.67 15.25
C GLY A 908 -2.67 -9.93 14.45
N LEU A 909 -3.10 -9.77 13.20
CA LEU A 909 -3.38 -10.83 12.25
C LEU A 909 -2.51 -10.64 11.00
N LYS A 910 -1.79 -11.67 10.60
CA LYS A 910 -0.94 -11.69 9.40
C LYS A 910 -1.36 -12.86 8.50
N TYR A 911 -1.60 -12.57 7.23
CA TYR A 911 -2.04 -13.57 6.26
C TYR A 911 -1.61 -13.19 4.83
N ASN A 912 -1.54 -14.17 3.94
CA ASN A 912 -1.17 -14.00 2.55
C ASN A 912 -2.38 -14.22 1.63
N GLU A 913 -2.48 -13.48 0.54
CA GLU A 913 -3.59 -13.53 -0.42
C GLU A 913 -3.11 -13.24 -1.84
N GLU A 914 -3.57 -13.99 -2.84
CA GLU A 914 -3.21 -13.74 -4.25
C GLU A 914 -3.75 -12.39 -4.76
N ASP A 915 -2.98 -11.73 -5.61
CA ASP A 915 -3.46 -10.61 -6.41
C ASP A 915 -3.83 -11.07 -7.83
N PRO A 916 -5.11 -11.11 -8.24
CA PRO A 916 -5.51 -11.68 -9.53
C PRO A 916 -4.87 -11.02 -10.77
N ASN A 917 -4.25 -9.83 -10.63
CA ASN A 917 -3.61 -9.10 -11.73
C ASN A 917 -2.06 -9.01 -11.61
N SER A 918 -1.44 -9.82 -10.73
CA SER A 918 0.03 -9.84 -10.57
C SER A 918 0.53 -11.25 -10.28
N ARG A 919 1.74 -11.60 -10.76
CA ARG A 919 2.44 -12.85 -10.37
C ARG A 919 2.71 -12.97 -8.87
N LEU A 920 2.68 -11.85 -8.15
CA LEU A 920 2.95 -11.77 -6.71
C LEU A 920 1.71 -12.11 -5.88
N TYR A 921 1.92 -12.24 -4.57
CA TYR A 921 0.85 -12.24 -3.57
C TYR A 921 1.05 -11.08 -2.59
N LYS A 922 -0.05 -10.66 -1.97
CA LYS A 922 -0.09 -9.63 -0.94
C LYS A 922 0.01 -10.27 0.44
N GLN A 923 0.96 -9.81 1.23
CA GLN A 923 1.07 -10.09 2.64
C GLN A 923 0.37 -8.97 3.42
N TYR A 924 -0.77 -9.29 4.02
CA TYR A 924 -1.54 -8.36 4.84
C TYR A 924 -1.09 -8.42 6.30
N GLU A 925 -1.00 -7.24 6.91
CA GLU A 925 -0.81 -7.07 8.34
C GLU A 925 -1.90 -6.16 8.90
N GLN A 926 -2.74 -6.73 9.76
CA GLN A 926 -3.81 -6.02 10.46
C GLN A 926 -3.47 -5.99 11.94
N GLY A 927 -3.09 -4.82 12.46
CA GLY A 927 -2.87 -4.59 13.89
C GLY A 927 -4.05 -3.87 14.51
N SER A 928 -4.57 -4.31 15.66
CA SER A 928 -5.65 -3.61 16.35
C SER A 928 -5.59 -3.72 17.87
N VAL A 929 -6.06 -2.66 18.52
CA VAL A 929 -6.29 -2.55 19.96
C VAL A 929 -7.80 -2.42 20.16
N LYS A 930 -8.40 -3.39 20.85
CA LYS A 930 -9.82 -3.43 21.20
C LYS A 930 -10.00 -3.15 22.68
N GLY A 931 -11.04 -2.41 23.04
CA GLY A 931 -11.49 -2.22 24.42
C GLY A 931 -12.96 -1.83 24.41
N GLY A 932 -13.68 -2.01 25.53
CA GLY A 932 -15.11 -1.77 25.54
C GLY A 932 -15.72 -1.67 26.92
N ILE A 933 -17.02 -1.36 26.95
CA ILE A 933 -17.85 -1.43 28.16
C ILE A 933 -18.97 -2.41 27.86
N SER A 934 -19.10 -3.45 28.69
CA SER A 934 -20.22 -4.38 28.66
C SER A 934 -21.16 -4.17 29.85
N ALA A 935 -22.42 -4.56 29.66
CA ALA A 935 -23.49 -4.50 30.65
C ALA A 935 -24.26 -5.82 30.59
N GLU A 936 -24.35 -6.53 31.72
CA GLU A 936 -25.03 -7.81 31.83
C GLU A 936 -26.18 -7.69 32.83
N LEU A 937 -27.41 -7.97 32.39
CA LEU A 937 -28.54 -8.09 33.30
C LEU A 937 -28.37 -9.38 34.13
N LYS A 938 -28.56 -9.26 35.45
CA LYS A 938 -28.55 -10.40 36.38
C LYS A 938 -29.47 -11.49 35.83
N LYS A 939 -28.88 -12.67 35.62
CA LYS A 939 -29.56 -13.87 35.12
C LYS A 939 -30.90 -14.07 35.83
N ILE A 940 -31.99 -14.06 35.07
CA ILE A 940 -33.33 -14.38 35.55
C ILE A 940 -33.48 -15.90 35.41
N GLN A 941 -33.82 -16.59 36.49
CA GLN A 941 -33.99 -18.04 36.51
C GLN A 941 -35.39 -18.39 37.02
N ILE A 942 -36.07 -19.26 36.29
CA ILE A 942 -37.44 -19.71 36.54
C ILE A 942 -37.39 -21.23 36.72
N THR A 943 -37.38 -21.65 37.98
CA THR A 943 -37.38 -23.06 38.38
C THR A 943 -38.81 -23.55 38.57
N HIS A 944 -39.14 -24.71 37.99
CA HIS A 944 -40.45 -25.34 38.15
C HIS A 944 -40.68 -25.73 39.63
N PRO A 945 -41.90 -25.57 40.21
CA PRO A 945 -42.14 -25.79 41.64
C PRO A 945 -41.64 -27.13 42.19
N VAL A 946 -41.76 -28.21 41.42
CA VAL A 946 -41.29 -29.56 41.78
C VAL A 946 -39.76 -29.62 41.93
N LEU A 947 -39.01 -28.86 41.13
CA LEU A 947 -37.55 -28.81 41.18
C LEU A 947 -37.02 -27.77 42.17
N LYS A 948 -37.87 -26.83 42.60
CA LYS A 948 -37.49 -25.77 43.55
C LYS A 948 -37.03 -26.33 44.89
N ILE A 949 -37.59 -27.46 45.32
CA ILE A 949 -37.17 -28.14 46.55
C ILE A 949 -35.68 -28.52 46.51
N LEU A 950 -35.13 -28.92 45.35
CA LEU A 950 -33.71 -29.28 45.18
C LEU A 950 -32.80 -28.06 45.31
N SER A 951 -33.27 -26.87 44.94
CA SER A 951 -32.57 -25.60 45.14
C SER A 951 -32.60 -25.20 46.63
N GLU A 952 -33.78 -25.28 47.26
CA GLU A 952 -33.99 -24.91 48.66
C GLU A 952 -33.25 -25.82 49.65
N VAL A 953 -33.07 -27.11 49.34
CA VAL A 953 -32.24 -28.03 50.14
C VAL A 953 -30.76 -28.07 49.73
N GLY A 954 -30.33 -27.19 48.82
CA GLY A 954 -28.91 -27.07 48.45
C GLY A 954 -28.36 -28.25 47.62
N ILE A 955 -29.20 -28.94 46.85
CA ILE A 955 -28.81 -30.08 46.00
C ILE A 955 -28.50 -29.64 44.57
N ALA A 956 -29.47 -29.04 43.87
CA ALA A 956 -29.35 -28.67 42.45
C ALA A 956 -30.22 -27.46 42.08
N ASP A 957 -29.66 -26.52 41.31
CA ASP A 957 -30.40 -25.42 40.68
C ASP A 957 -30.73 -25.82 39.24
N ILE A 958 -32.00 -26.17 38.98
CA ILE A 958 -32.47 -26.57 37.65
C ILE A 958 -33.61 -25.65 37.22
N GLY A 959 -33.54 -25.06 36.03
CA GLY A 959 -34.62 -24.19 35.55
C GLY A 959 -34.40 -23.58 34.17
N LEU A 960 -35.45 -22.90 33.70
CA LEU A 960 -35.35 -21.99 32.56
C LEU A 960 -34.57 -20.73 32.97
N TYR A 961 -33.88 -20.11 32.03
CA TYR A 961 -33.23 -18.83 32.28
C TYR A 961 -33.28 -17.89 31.08
N VAL A 962 -33.17 -16.60 31.40
CA VAL A 962 -32.94 -15.52 30.44
C VAL A 962 -31.77 -14.68 30.92
N LYS A 963 -30.89 -14.35 29.97
CA LYS A 963 -29.69 -13.56 30.16
C LYS A 963 -29.61 -12.50 29.06
N ILE A 964 -29.43 -11.25 29.45
CA ILE A 964 -29.30 -10.13 28.51
C ILE A 964 -27.93 -9.52 28.69
N LYS A 965 -27.20 -9.34 27.59
CA LYS A 965 -25.92 -8.64 27.53
C LYS A 965 -26.01 -7.51 26.51
N ALA A 966 -25.39 -6.38 26.82
CA ALA A 966 -25.07 -5.33 25.85
C ALA A 966 -23.58 -5.00 25.97
N ALA A 967 -22.96 -4.53 24.89
CA ALA A 967 -21.59 -4.02 24.92
C ALA A 967 -21.39 -2.94 23.86
N ILE A 968 -20.51 -1.99 24.14
CA ILE A 968 -19.96 -1.07 23.15
C ILE A 968 -18.47 -1.34 23.07
N VAL A 969 -18.01 -1.79 21.90
CA VAL A 969 -16.60 -2.12 21.64
C VAL A 969 -16.03 -1.04 20.71
N ALA A 970 -14.87 -0.50 21.09
CA ALA A 970 -14.02 0.32 20.24
C ALA A 970 -12.79 -0.50 19.83
N LYS A 971 -12.42 -0.41 18.55
CA LYS A 971 -11.28 -1.07 17.92
C LYS A 971 -10.50 -0.01 17.13
N GLY A 972 -9.38 0.45 17.66
CA GLY A 972 -8.40 1.24 16.89
C GLY A 972 -7.40 0.29 16.23
N GLY A 973 -6.90 0.60 15.05
CA GLY A 973 -5.93 -0.27 14.39
C GLY A 973 -5.27 0.34 13.16
N VAL A 974 -4.37 -0.43 12.57
CA VAL A 974 -3.81 -0.17 11.24
C VAL A 974 -3.98 -1.41 10.39
N GLU A 975 -4.28 -1.19 9.12
CA GLU A 975 -4.37 -2.19 8.09
C GLU A 975 -3.37 -1.77 7.01
N ARG A 976 -2.45 -2.68 6.64
CA ARG A 976 -1.42 -2.45 5.64
C ARG A 976 -1.15 -3.75 4.88
N PHE A 977 -0.62 -3.66 3.66
CA PHE A 977 -0.15 -4.83 2.92
C PHE A 977 1.17 -4.53 2.22
N LYS A 978 1.87 -5.56 1.81
CA LYS A 978 2.96 -5.44 0.83
C LYS A 978 2.93 -6.59 -0.16
N TYR A 979 3.44 -6.39 -1.36
CA TYR A 979 3.77 -7.51 -2.23
C TYR A 979 4.98 -8.25 -1.66
N ILE A 980 5.04 -9.58 -1.83
CA ILE A 980 6.06 -10.40 -1.15
C ILE A 980 7.52 -10.04 -1.49
N GLU A 981 7.77 -9.60 -2.72
CA GLU A 981 9.10 -9.15 -3.17
C GLU A 981 9.40 -7.69 -2.78
N HIS A 982 8.41 -6.93 -2.29
CA HIS A 982 8.61 -5.53 -1.88
C HIS A 982 9.06 -5.46 -0.41
N THR A 983 9.93 -4.48 -0.11
CA THR A 983 10.39 -4.19 1.24
C THR A 983 9.36 -3.35 2.02
N GLU A 984 8.77 -2.35 1.36
CA GLU A 984 7.86 -1.37 1.96
C GLU A 984 6.40 -1.85 2.08
N PHE A 985 5.65 -1.25 3.01
CA PHE A 985 4.22 -1.50 3.21
C PHE A 985 3.36 -0.39 2.61
N GLU A 986 2.50 -0.79 1.68
CA GLU A 986 1.48 0.04 1.05
C GLU A 986 0.20 0.14 1.90
N ASN A 987 -0.63 1.13 1.55
CA ASN A 987 -2.00 1.28 2.04
C ASN A 987 -2.11 1.30 3.58
N ASN A 988 -1.12 1.91 4.25
CA ASN A 988 -0.93 1.97 5.70
C ASN A 988 -2.03 2.80 6.40
N ASN A 989 -3.26 2.28 6.41
CA ASN A 989 -4.47 2.97 6.80
C ASN A 989 -4.80 2.75 8.28
N PRO A 990 -4.52 3.71 9.18
CA PRO A 990 -5.12 3.69 10.49
C PRO A 990 -6.64 3.81 10.37
N PHE A 991 -7.34 3.06 11.23
CA PHE A 991 -8.80 3.09 11.34
C PHE A 991 -9.26 3.11 12.80
N LEU A 992 -10.47 3.61 13.01
CA LEU A 992 -11.21 3.52 14.26
C LEU A 992 -12.58 2.92 13.98
N GLU A 993 -12.85 1.76 14.56
CA GLU A 993 -14.14 1.08 14.48
C GLU A 993 -14.83 1.15 15.86
N ILE A 994 -16.10 1.54 15.92
CA ILE A 994 -16.91 1.53 17.15
C ILE A 994 -18.23 0.82 16.87
N GLY A 995 -18.57 -0.16 17.69
CA GLY A 995 -19.73 -1.02 17.46
C GLY A 995 -20.54 -1.32 18.73
N PRO A 996 -21.85 -1.01 18.77
CA PRO A 996 -22.74 -1.55 19.78
C PRO A 996 -23.09 -3.01 19.45
N SER A 997 -23.26 -3.82 20.48
CA SER A 997 -23.83 -5.17 20.38
C SER A 997 -24.78 -5.41 21.55
N GLY A 998 -25.78 -6.25 21.35
CA GLY A 998 -26.73 -6.65 22.39
C GLY A 998 -27.30 -8.03 22.09
N CYS A 999 -27.15 -8.96 23.02
CA CYS A 999 -27.60 -10.35 22.86
C CYS A 999 -28.56 -10.74 23.99
N ILE A 1000 -29.60 -11.48 23.61
CA ILE A 1000 -30.50 -12.17 24.52
C ILE A 1000 -30.23 -13.67 24.36
N GLU A 1001 -29.81 -14.30 25.45
CA GLU A 1001 -29.58 -15.74 25.58
C GLU A 1001 -30.68 -16.30 26.50
N ALA A 1002 -31.45 -17.27 26.02
CA ALA A 1002 -32.51 -17.92 26.79
C ALA A 1002 -32.38 -19.44 26.66
N GLY A 1003 -32.61 -20.18 27.75
CA GLY A 1003 -32.31 -21.61 27.75
C GLY A 1003 -32.74 -22.36 29.00
N VAL A 1004 -32.31 -23.62 29.09
CA VAL A 1004 -32.37 -24.45 30.29
C VAL A 1004 -30.98 -24.60 30.88
N GLU A 1005 -30.85 -24.51 32.20
CA GLU A 1005 -29.60 -24.77 32.93
C GLU A 1005 -29.88 -25.72 34.10
N ALA A 1006 -28.94 -26.63 34.34
CA ALA A 1006 -28.84 -27.47 35.53
C ALA A 1006 -27.44 -27.29 36.14
N LYS A 1007 -27.41 -26.86 37.40
CA LYS A 1007 -26.21 -26.72 38.22
C LYS A 1007 -26.29 -27.59 39.45
N LEU A 1008 -25.18 -28.20 39.83
CA LEU A 1008 -25.07 -28.91 41.10
C LEU A 1008 -24.72 -27.91 42.22
N LEU A 1009 -25.36 -28.04 43.37
CA LEU A 1009 -25.10 -27.18 44.54
C LEU A 1009 -24.41 -27.93 45.69
N VAL A 1010 -24.55 -29.27 45.73
CA VAL A 1010 -23.69 -30.13 46.54
C VAL A 1010 -22.26 -30.02 46.03
N ALA A 1011 -21.29 -29.94 46.95
CA ALA A 1011 -19.86 -29.99 46.63
C ALA A 1011 -19.36 -28.92 45.63
N ARG A 1012 -19.99 -27.73 45.59
CA ARG A 1012 -19.54 -26.56 44.78
C ARG A 1012 -18.06 -26.18 44.97
N ASP A 1013 -17.51 -26.47 46.15
CA ASP A 1013 -16.11 -26.21 46.50
C ASP A 1013 -15.14 -27.29 45.98
N LEU A 1014 -15.67 -28.41 45.46
CA LEU A 1014 -14.92 -29.57 44.95
C LEU A 1014 -15.17 -29.86 43.46
N VAL A 1015 -16.35 -29.49 42.93
CA VAL A 1015 -16.73 -29.69 41.53
C VAL A 1015 -17.58 -28.53 41.03
N ASP A 1016 -17.20 -27.93 39.90
CA ASP A 1016 -18.09 -27.08 39.08
C ASP A 1016 -18.85 -27.95 38.08
N PHE A 1017 -20.17 -27.80 38.03
CA PHE A 1017 -21.06 -28.57 37.16
C PHE A 1017 -22.07 -27.61 36.53
N ASP A 1018 -21.90 -27.33 35.24
CA ASP A 1018 -22.75 -26.42 34.45
C ASP A 1018 -23.20 -27.11 33.16
N VAL A 1019 -24.44 -27.58 33.15
CA VAL A 1019 -25.10 -28.17 31.96
C VAL A 1019 -26.18 -27.23 31.48
N ARG A 1020 -26.08 -26.74 30.24
CA ARG A 1020 -27.06 -25.82 29.66
C ARG A 1020 -27.29 -25.98 28.16
N GLY A 1021 -28.54 -25.87 27.75
CA GLY A 1021 -28.94 -25.69 26.35
C GLY A 1021 -29.55 -24.29 26.18
N PHE A 1022 -29.24 -23.59 25.09
CA PHE A 1022 -29.62 -22.19 24.91
C PHE A 1022 -29.89 -21.81 23.45
N ALA A 1023 -30.74 -20.81 23.27
CA ALA A 1023 -30.91 -20.04 22.05
C ALA A 1023 -30.40 -18.61 22.30
N MET A 1024 -29.68 -18.04 21.34
CA MET A 1024 -29.11 -16.70 21.43
C MET A 1024 -29.43 -15.90 20.16
N GLY A 1025 -30.13 -14.78 20.33
CA GLY A 1025 -30.35 -13.77 19.30
C GLY A 1025 -29.61 -12.48 19.65
N CYS A 1026 -29.01 -11.83 18.65
CA CYS A 1026 -28.21 -10.61 18.86
C CYS A 1026 -28.61 -9.48 17.90
N LEU A 1027 -28.32 -8.25 18.31
CA LEU A 1027 -28.22 -7.07 17.48
C LEU A 1027 -26.74 -6.65 17.50
N ALA A 1028 -26.16 -6.34 16.35
CA ALA A 1028 -24.78 -5.90 16.22
C ALA A 1028 -24.69 -4.71 15.27
N GLY A 1029 -23.83 -3.75 15.57
CA GLY A 1029 -23.46 -2.68 14.66
C GLY A 1029 -21.97 -2.40 14.73
N LYS A 1030 -21.45 -1.76 13.68
CA LYS A 1030 -20.06 -1.29 13.57
C LYS A 1030 -20.04 0.00 12.78
N ILE A 1031 -19.14 0.91 13.14
CA ILE A 1031 -18.87 2.16 12.42
C ILE A 1031 -17.35 2.27 12.30
N LYS A 1032 -16.77 1.95 11.13
CA LYS A 1032 -15.34 2.07 10.80
C LYS A 1032 -15.08 3.43 10.14
N TYR A 1033 -14.12 4.17 10.66
CA TYR A 1033 -13.58 5.39 10.04
C TYR A 1033 -12.12 5.14 9.65
N GLY A 1034 -11.79 5.26 8.37
CA GLY A 1034 -10.41 5.29 7.87
C GLY A 1034 -9.87 6.72 7.89
N PHE A 1035 -8.73 6.95 8.54
CA PHE A 1035 -8.20 8.31 8.72
C PHE A 1035 -7.56 8.87 7.43
N LEU A 1036 -6.86 8.04 6.64
CA LEU A 1036 -6.25 8.46 5.38
C LEU A 1036 -7.28 8.53 4.24
N SER A 1037 -8.11 7.49 4.08
CA SER A 1037 -9.20 7.47 3.09
C SER A 1037 -10.33 8.46 3.39
N LYS A 1038 -10.36 9.01 4.61
CA LYS A 1038 -11.44 9.86 5.18
C LYS A 1038 -12.83 9.24 5.03
N LYS A 1039 -12.90 7.91 4.89
CA LYS A 1039 -14.13 7.17 4.64
C LYS A 1039 -14.74 6.68 5.95
N LEU A 1040 -16.03 6.93 6.14
CA LEU A 1040 -16.85 6.42 7.23
C LEU A 1040 -17.81 5.38 6.66
N GLU A 1041 -17.70 4.15 7.16
CA GLU A 1041 -18.57 3.02 6.83
C GLU A 1041 -19.25 2.56 8.10
N GLY A 1042 -20.58 2.39 8.05
CA GLY A 1042 -21.39 1.95 9.16
C GLY A 1042 -22.36 0.87 8.74
N GLU A 1043 -22.60 -0.09 9.61
CA GLU A 1043 -23.54 -1.18 9.40
C GLU A 1043 -24.24 -1.52 10.72
N LEU A 1044 -25.55 -1.76 10.68
CA LEU A 1044 -26.36 -2.30 11.77
C LEU A 1044 -27.08 -3.55 11.24
N TYR A 1045 -26.98 -4.67 11.96
CA TYR A 1045 -27.50 -5.97 11.52
C TYR A 1045 -27.85 -6.88 12.69
N ILE A 1046 -28.71 -7.86 12.43
CA ILE A 1046 -29.00 -9.00 13.32
C ILE A 1046 -28.14 -10.16 12.81
N PRO A 1047 -27.14 -10.65 13.58
CA PRO A 1047 -26.42 -11.87 13.23
C PRO A 1047 -27.35 -13.09 13.23
N PRO A 1048 -26.97 -14.19 12.57
CA PRO A 1048 -27.60 -15.50 12.72
C PRO A 1048 -27.99 -15.83 14.16
N VAL A 1049 -29.23 -16.29 14.36
CA VAL A 1049 -29.67 -16.84 15.65
C VAL A 1049 -28.94 -18.15 15.88
N VAL A 1050 -28.35 -18.31 17.06
CA VAL A 1050 -27.53 -19.48 17.42
C VAL A 1050 -28.28 -20.35 18.43
N LEU A 1051 -28.39 -21.65 18.15
CA LEU A 1051 -28.70 -22.65 19.16
C LEU A 1051 -27.40 -23.29 19.66
N GLY A 1052 -27.29 -23.57 20.95
CA GLY A 1052 -26.07 -24.14 21.52
C GLY A 1052 -26.30 -24.99 22.75
N GLY A 1053 -25.34 -25.89 22.98
CA GLY A 1053 -25.21 -26.68 24.19
C GLY A 1053 -23.85 -26.45 24.83
N LYS A 1054 -23.81 -26.42 26.16
CA LYS A 1054 -22.58 -26.49 26.95
C LYS A 1054 -22.74 -27.51 28.09
N VAL A 1055 -21.74 -28.35 28.26
CA VAL A 1055 -21.51 -29.19 29.44
C VAL A 1055 -20.11 -28.89 29.94
N LYS A 1056 -19.97 -28.23 31.09
CA LYS A 1056 -18.69 -28.12 31.80
C LYS A 1056 -18.76 -28.86 33.13
N ILE A 1057 -17.79 -29.75 33.35
CA ILE A 1057 -17.55 -30.46 34.60
C ILE A 1057 -16.05 -30.35 34.92
N GLU A 1058 -15.72 -29.70 36.04
CA GLU A 1058 -14.34 -29.36 36.44
C GLU A 1058 -14.16 -29.61 37.93
N THR A 1059 -13.03 -30.16 38.34
CA THR A 1059 -12.70 -30.35 39.76
C THR A 1059 -12.02 -29.11 40.35
N LYS A 1060 -12.31 -28.82 41.63
CA LYS A 1060 -11.72 -27.72 42.40
C LYS A 1060 -10.98 -28.30 43.60
N GLY A 1061 -9.70 -27.94 43.75
CA GLY A 1061 -8.83 -28.50 44.78
C GLY A 1061 -7.36 -28.44 44.40
N THR A 1062 -6.50 -29.21 45.07
CA THR A 1062 -5.04 -29.21 44.88
C THR A 1062 -4.57 -29.74 43.51
N LEU A 1063 -5.48 -30.34 42.74
CA LEU A 1063 -5.29 -30.78 41.35
C LEU A 1063 -6.55 -30.38 40.58
N GLU A 1064 -6.47 -29.28 39.83
CA GLU A 1064 -7.54 -28.82 38.95
C GLU A 1064 -7.45 -29.57 37.62
N TYR A 1065 -8.53 -30.26 37.23
CA TYR A 1065 -8.64 -30.88 35.91
C TYR A 1065 -10.07 -30.79 35.38
N GLU A 1066 -10.19 -30.37 34.11
CA GLU A 1066 -11.46 -30.39 33.38
C GLU A 1066 -11.77 -31.84 32.98
N LEU A 1067 -12.86 -32.39 33.52
CA LEU A 1067 -13.33 -33.74 33.19
C LEU A 1067 -14.07 -33.75 31.84
N ILE A 1068 -14.87 -32.71 31.59
CA ILE A 1068 -15.61 -32.49 30.35
C ILE A 1068 -15.74 -30.97 30.15
N ASP A 1069 -15.22 -30.40 29.06
CA ASP A 1069 -15.67 -29.10 28.53
C ASP A 1069 -16.18 -29.29 27.10
N TRP A 1070 -17.45 -29.68 26.97
CA TRP A 1070 -18.11 -29.81 25.68
C TRP A 1070 -18.95 -28.57 25.39
N LYS A 1071 -18.76 -28.01 24.19
CA LYS A 1071 -19.55 -26.88 23.69
C LYS A 1071 -19.80 -27.08 22.20
N SER A 1072 -21.06 -26.98 21.78
CA SER A 1072 -21.46 -26.99 20.38
C SER A 1072 -22.48 -25.89 20.10
N THR A 1073 -22.48 -25.36 18.88
CA THR A 1073 -23.36 -24.29 18.43
C THR A 1073 -23.70 -24.44 16.94
N ILE A 1074 -24.96 -24.22 16.57
CA ILE A 1074 -25.46 -24.21 15.20
C ILE A 1074 -26.20 -22.90 14.92
N SER A 1075 -26.00 -22.33 13.74
CA SER A 1075 -26.75 -21.15 13.27
C SER A 1075 -28.03 -21.60 12.58
N ILE A 1076 -29.17 -20.97 12.90
CA ILE A 1076 -30.50 -21.35 12.41
C ILE A 1076 -31.22 -20.24 11.62
N SER A 1077 -30.54 -19.14 11.31
CA SER A 1077 -31.03 -18.07 10.44
C SER A 1077 -29.87 -17.42 9.71
N ASP A 1078 -30.17 -16.71 8.62
CA ASP A 1078 -29.19 -15.84 7.97
C ASP A 1078 -28.95 -14.54 8.77
N LYS A 1079 -27.95 -13.78 8.32
CA LYS A 1079 -27.69 -12.41 8.77
C LYS A 1079 -28.72 -11.47 8.14
N ILE A 1080 -29.38 -10.65 8.96
CA ILE A 1080 -30.34 -9.65 8.49
C ILE A 1080 -29.73 -8.25 8.64
N GLU A 1081 -29.46 -7.58 7.52
CA GLU A 1081 -29.01 -6.19 7.53
C GLU A 1081 -30.18 -5.24 7.85
N LEU A 1082 -29.98 -4.33 8.80
CA LEU A 1082 -30.98 -3.34 9.23
C LEU A 1082 -30.69 -1.93 8.69
N GLY A 1083 -29.45 -1.66 8.30
CA GLY A 1083 -29.09 -0.41 7.64
C GLY A 1083 -27.58 -0.21 7.48
N LYS A 1084 -27.21 0.50 6.40
CA LYS A 1084 -25.83 0.85 6.05
C LYS A 1084 -25.66 2.36 5.97
N ILE A 1085 -24.47 2.84 6.30
CA ILE A 1085 -24.02 4.23 6.10
C ILE A 1085 -22.68 4.16 5.38
N GLU A 1086 -22.51 4.97 4.34
CA GLU A 1086 -21.24 5.09 3.63
C GLU A 1086 -21.04 6.55 3.26
N LYS A 1087 -19.92 7.15 3.69
CA LYS A 1087 -19.65 8.58 3.49
C LYS A 1087 -18.15 8.88 3.41
N GLN A 1088 -17.75 9.61 2.39
CA GLN A 1088 -16.41 10.16 2.23
C GLN A 1088 -16.39 11.64 2.70
N PHE A 1089 -15.28 12.09 3.29
CA PHE A 1089 -15.14 13.39 3.97
C PHE A 1089 -13.96 14.23 3.46
#